data_AF-A0A8S0T257-F1
#
_entry.id   AF-A0A8S0T257-F1
#
_cell.length_a   1.000
_cell.length_b   1.000
_cell.length_c   1.000
_cell.angle_alpha   90.00
_cell.angle_beta   90.00
_cell.angle_gamma   90.00
#
_symmetry.space_group_name_H-M   'P 1'
#
loop_
_entity.id
_entity.type
_entity.pdbx_description
1 polymer ?
#
loop_
_entity_poly.entity_id
_entity_poly.type
_entity_poly.pdbx_seq_one_letter_code
_entity_poly.pdbx_strand_id
1 'polypeptide(L)'
;ICNAYLLASYTRPLFFSMLKQLQLIISVAVEVPLNLKVPLRGYKSSALYKWYIMWHRSQTSRYFFKELIWSPVVVPKGALVLDWVFADGPPQQAIVYDNNNLQDFHAIVPKSIPAELYWVEEEQKIYRKLKEERHLREETARAKAEKTASMKALTKERTLRTFLLSQKHIVYTDPLDVQAGKTVTVFYNPANTVLNGKPEIWLRCSFNRWTHHMSPLPPQKMFPSENGSHLKANVKVPLDAYMMDFVFSEKEDGGVFDNKNGMDYHVPVFGGIVKEPPMHIVHIAVEMAPIAKVGGLGDVVTSLSRAVQDLNQNVDIILPKYDCWKFNNVKDFQFHKSYSWGGTQIKVWFGKVEGLSVYFLEPQNGFFSVGCIYGRGNDGERFGLFCHAALEFLLQSGFHPDIIHCHDWSSAPVAWLYKEHYRHYGLNKARVVFTIHNLEFGANLIGKAMLNSDKATTVSPTYSQEVSGNPAIAPYLFKFRGILNGIDQDIWDPYNDKFIPLSYTSENVIEGKRAAKEALQQRLGLKKADQPLVGIITRLTHQKGIGLIKHAIWRTLDHNGQVVLLGSAPDPRIQNDFVNLANQLHSSHNDRARLCLTYDEPLSHMIYAGADFILVPSIFEPCGLTQLIAMRYGSIPIVRKTGGLYDTVFDVDHDKERAQVYCLEPNGFNFDGADAAGVDYALNRAISAWYNGREWFNSLCKRVMEQDWSWNRPALDYLELYRAARK
;
A
#
# COMPACT_ATOMS: atom_id res chain seq x y z
N ILE A 1 16.79 -32.05 -12.40
CA ILE A 1 15.65 -32.85 -12.91
C ILE A 1 15.96 -34.29 -12.55
N CYS A 2 15.24 -34.84 -11.56
CA CYS A 2 15.20 -36.28 -11.32
C CYS A 2 14.60 -36.98 -12.55
N ASN A 3 15.20 -38.09 -12.97
CA ASN A 3 14.48 -39.38 -12.95
C ASN A 3 15.43 -40.52 -13.34
N ALA A 4 15.48 -41.49 -12.45
CA ALA A 4 16.02 -42.82 -12.68
C ALA A 4 14.98 -43.68 -13.42
N TYR A 5 15.44 -44.64 -14.21
CA TYR A 5 14.82 -45.97 -14.30
C TYR A 5 15.88 -47.04 -14.58
N LEU A 6 15.79 -48.12 -13.81
CA LEU A 6 16.56 -49.36 -13.88
C LEU A 6 16.24 -50.17 -15.15
N LEU A 7 17.22 -50.96 -15.63
CA LEU A 7 17.15 -52.43 -15.59
C LEU A 7 18.45 -53.07 -16.10
N ALA A 8 18.98 -53.98 -15.29
CA ALA A 8 20.08 -54.88 -15.60
C ALA A 8 19.57 -56.12 -16.37
N SER A 9 20.37 -56.67 -17.28
CA SER A 9 20.86 -58.07 -17.24
C SER A 9 21.42 -58.58 -18.58
N TYR A 10 22.66 -59.09 -18.51
CA TYR A 10 23.24 -60.27 -19.16
C TYR A 10 22.91 -60.62 -20.63
N THR A 11 23.92 -60.55 -21.52
CA THR A 11 24.67 -61.71 -22.07
C THR A 11 25.45 -61.33 -23.35
N ARG A 12 26.74 -61.74 -23.41
CA ARG A 12 27.56 -61.93 -24.63
C ARG A 12 27.15 -63.26 -25.30
N PRO A 13 27.42 -63.57 -26.60
CA PRO A 13 28.76 -63.38 -27.20
C PRO A 13 28.90 -63.18 -28.75
N LEU A 14 30.13 -62.81 -29.12
CA LEU A 14 30.92 -63.19 -30.32
C LEU A 14 30.35 -62.89 -31.73
N PHE A 15 31.06 -62.06 -32.51
CA PHE A 15 31.76 -62.56 -33.70
C PHE A 15 32.88 -61.60 -34.15
N PHE A 16 34.01 -62.22 -34.51
CA PHE A 16 35.27 -61.64 -35.00
C PHE A 16 35.13 -61.09 -36.43
N SER A 17 35.83 -59.99 -36.73
CA SER A 17 36.38 -59.74 -38.06
C SER A 17 37.65 -58.87 -37.93
N MET A 18 38.77 -59.43 -38.37
CA MET A 18 40.11 -58.84 -38.36
C MET A 18 40.26 -57.77 -39.44
N LEU A 19 40.77 -56.60 -39.06
CA LEU A 19 41.68 -55.82 -39.91
C LEU A 19 42.72 -55.15 -39.01
N LYS A 20 43.93 -55.72 -39.05
CA LYS A 20 45.14 -55.19 -38.40
C LYS A 20 45.58 -53.92 -39.13
N GLN A 21 45.64 -52.80 -38.42
CA GLN A 21 46.69 -51.80 -38.61
C GLN A 21 46.90 -51.01 -37.31
N LEU A 22 48.13 -51.09 -36.79
CA LEU A 22 48.80 -50.24 -35.79
C LEU A 22 48.16 -50.13 -34.39
N GLN A 23 48.70 -50.93 -33.46
CA GLN A 23 48.58 -50.77 -32.01
C GLN A 23 49.07 -49.38 -31.56
N LEU A 24 48.16 -48.53 -31.09
CA LEU A 24 48.49 -47.43 -30.17
C LEU A 24 48.48 -48.02 -28.75
N ILE A 25 49.64 -48.10 -28.11
CA ILE A 25 49.75 -48.48 -26.69
C ILE A 25 49.84 -47.16 -25.92
N ILE A 26 48.79 -46.79 -25.18
CA ILE A 26 48.87 -45.74 -24.15
C ILE A 26 48.94 -46.47 -22.81
N SER A 27 50.05 -46.34 -22.11
CA SER A 27 50.22 -46.87 -20.76
C SER A 27 50.13 -45.72 -19.76
N VAL A 28 49.16 -45.78 -18.85
CA VAL A 28 49.13 -44.90 -17.68
C VAL A 28 49.89 -45.62 -16.57
N ALA A 29 51.11 -45.17 -16.28
CA ALA A 29 51.92 -45.74 -15.20
C ALA A 29 51.66 -44.98 -13.90
N VAL A 30 51.25 -45.70 -12.86
CA VAL A 30 51.23 -45.22 -11.47
C VAL A 30 52.51 -45.71 -10.81
N GLU A 31 53.43 -44.82 -10.46
CA GLU A 31 54.56 -45.19 -9.61
C GLU A 31 54.06 -45.33 -8.16
N VAL A 32 54.01 -46.58 -7.67
CA VAL A 32 53.83 -46.88 -6.26
C VAL A 32 55.22 -46.98 -5.64
N PRO A 33 55.58 -46.18 -4.61
CA PRO A 33 56.90 -46.27 -4.02
C PRO A 33 57.08 -47.63 -3.30
N LEU A 34 58.09 -48.40 -3.74
CA LEU A 34 58.50 -49.67 -3.14
C LEU A 34 59.04 -49.44 -1.71
N ASN A 35 58.48 -50.19 -0.76
CA ASN A 35 58.88 -50.22 0.65
C ASN A 35 60.35 -50.64 0.86
N LEU A 36 61.12 -49.81 1.56
CA LEU A 36 62.29 -50.25 2.35
C LEU A 36 61.93 -50.19 3.84
N LYS A 37 62.00 -51.35 4.52
CA LYS A 37 61.73 -51.51 5.96
C LYS A 37 62.86 -50.92 6.82
N VAL A 38 62.57 -49.91 7.63
CA VAL A 38 63.11 -49.68 9.00
C VAL A 38 62.05 -48.90 9.80
N PRO A 39 61.73 -49.24 11.07
CA PRO A 39 60.66 -48.58 11.82
C PRO A 39 61.18 -47.30 12.48
N LEU A 40 60.38 -46.22 12.51
CA LEU A 40 60.21 -45.28 13.65
C LEU A 40 59.30 -44.08 13.28
N ARG A 41 58.28 -43.89 14.14
CA ARG A 41 57.46 -42.71 14.45
C ARG A 41 57.36 -41.54 13.44
N GLY A 42 56.13 -41.39 12.93
CA GLY A 42 55.37 -40.14 12.93
C GLY A 42 55.80 -39.04 11.96
N TYR A 43 55.20 -39.01 10.77
CA TYR A 43 54.91 -37.78 10.00
C TYR A 43 53.78 -38.07 8.98
N LYS A 44 52.89 -37.08 8.77
CA LYS A 44 51.82 -37.09 7.77
C LYS A 44 52.41 -37.30 6.37
N SER A 45 52.10 -38.43 5.74
CA SER A 45 52.40 -38.64 4.31
C SER A 45 51.27 -38.07 3.46
N SER A 46 51.50 -36.90 2.86
CA SER A 46 50.73 -36.46 1.69
C SER A 46 51.21 -37.25 0.48
N ALA A 47 50.51 -38.34 0.15
CA ALA A 47 50.71 -39.02 -1.12
C ALA A 47 50.18 -38.12 -2.25
N LEU A 48 51.04 -37.26 -2.80
CA LEU A 48 50.83 -36.62 -4.10
C LEU A 48 51.08 -37.68 -5.17
N TYR A 49 50.01 -38.25 -5.72
CA TYR A 49 50.11 -39.11 -6.89
C TYR A 49 50.46 -38.24 -8.10
N LYS A 50 51.68 -38.37 -8.62
CA LYS A 50 52.04 -37.80 -9.92
C LYS A 50 51.52 -38.73 -11.01
N TRP A 51 50.63 -38.21 -11.84
CA TRP A 51 50.15 -38.91 -13.03
C TRP A 51 50.91 -38.41 -14.25
N TYR A 52 51.35 -39.33 -15.10
CA TYR A 52 52.02 -39.03 -16.36
C TYR A 52 51.11 -39.45 -17.50
N ILE A 53 50.71 -38.50 -18.34
CA ILE A 53 50.00 -38.79 -19.59
C ILE A 53 51.06 -38.97 -20.68
N MET A 54 51.16 -40.17 -21.25
CA MET A 54 52.17 -40.54 -22.26
C MET A 54 51.51 -40.70 -23.63
N TRP A 55 52.10 -40.08 -24.67
CA TRP A 55 51.62 -40.19 -26.07
C TRP A 55 52.65 -40.89 -26.97
N HIS A 56 52.18 -41.79 -27.85
CA HIS A 56 53.03 -42.53 -28.79
C HIS A 56 52.65 -42.21 -30.25
N ARG A 57 53.57 -41.59 -30.99
CA ARG A 57 53.47 -41.48 -32.45
C ARG A 57 54.12 -42.71 -33.09
N SER A 58 53.35 -43.51 -33.83
CA SER A 58 53.86 -44.69 -34.54
C SER A 58 53.91 -44.42 -36.04
N GLN A 59 55.11 -44.21 -36.60
CA GLN A 59 55.37 -44.46 -38.02
C GLN A 59 56.61 -45.34 -38.20
N THR A 60 56.51 -46.21 -39.20
CA THR A 60 57.47 -47.24 -39.62
C THR A 60 58.75 -46.64 -40.19
N SER A 61 59.89 -46.85 -39.50
CA SER A 61 61.16 -47.36 -40.05
C SER A 61 62.36 -46.90 -39.20
N ARG A 62 63.12 -47.90 -38.74
CA ARG A 62 64.54 -47.94 -38.32
C ARG A 62 65.19 -46.69 -37.66
N TYR A 63 65.52 -46.91 -36.38
CA TYR A 63 66.57 -46.27 -35.57
C TYR A 63 66.50 -44.76 -35.37
N PHE A 64 65.64 -44.30 -34.47
CA PHE A 64 65.87 -43.11 -33.64
C PHE A 64 65.19 -43.33 -32.27
N PHE A 65 65.86 -42.90 -31.19
CA PHE A 65 65.35 -42.93 -29.82
C PHE A 65 63.95 -42.28 -29.75
N LYS A 66 62.93 -43.01 -29.27
CA LYS A 66 61.58 -42.49 -29.10
C LYS A 66 61.55 -41.56 -27.88
N GLU A 67 61.51 -40.25 -28.08
CA GLU A 67 61.20 -39.32 -27.01
C GLU A 67 59.72 -39.47 -26.60
N LEU A 68 59.50 -39.83 -25.33
CA LEU A 68 58.18 -39.85 -24.71
C LEU A 68 57.81 -38.42 -24.33
N ILE A 69 56.72 -37.90 -24.89
CA ILE A 69 56.16 -36.61 -24.48
C ILE A 69 55.22 -36.85 -23.30
N TRP A 70 55.46 -36.15 -22.18
CA TRP A 70 54.65 -36.20 -20.97
C TRP A 70 54.56 -34.81 -20.34
N SER A 71 53.48 -34.57 -19.59
CA SER A 71 53.29 -33.34 -18.80
C SER A 71 52.75 -33.69 -17.42
N PRO A 72 53.28 -33.08 -16.33
CA PRO A 72 52.75 -33.29 -14.99
C PRO A 72 51.42 -32.55 -14.83
N VAL A 73 50.38 -33.25 -14.34
CA VAL A 73 49.07 -32.65 -14.03
C VAL A 73 48.80 -32.75 -12.53
N VAL A 74 48.41 -31.64 -11.91
CA VAL A 74 47.97 -31.62 -10.51
C VAL A 74 46.49 -31.95 -10.46
N VAL A 75 46.15 -33.13 -9.94
CA VAL A 75 44.76 -33.58 -9.80
C VAL A 75 44.18 -33.04 -8.47
N PRO A 76 43.09 -32.25 -8.50
CA PRO A 76 42.44 -31.77 -7.29
C PRO A 76 41.92 -32.92 -6.41
N LYS A 77 41.95 -32.75 -5.08
CA LYS A 77 41.55 -33.80 -4.12
C LYS A 77 40.12 -34.32 -4.28
N GLY A 78 39.22 -33.53 -4.89
CA GLY A 78 37.82 -33.90 -5.16
C GLY A 78 37.53 -34.33 -6.59
N ALA A 79 38.53 -34.41 -7.47
CA ALA A 79 38.32 -34.85 -8.85
C ALA A 79 37.97 -36.35 -8.89
N LEU A 80 36.93 -36.69 -9.67
CA LEU A 80 36.48 -38.08 -9.87
C LEU A 80 36.93 -38.64 -11.22
N VAL A 81 37.06 -37.75 -12.20
CA VAL A 81 37.50 -38.04 -13.56
C VAL A 81 38.47 -36.92 -13.96
N LEU A 82 39.55 -37.29 -14.62
CA LEU A 82 40.44 -36.36 -15.30
C LEU A 82 40.15 -36.47 -16.79
N ASP A 83 39.67 -35.38 -17.40
CA ASP A 83 39.43 -35.29 -18.84
C ASP A 83 40.52 -34.43 -19.48
N TRP A 84 41.02 -34.83 -20.66
CA TRP A 84 42.01 -34.07 -21.40
C TRP A 84 41.93 -34.29 -22.91
N VAL A 85 42.50 -33.32 -23.64
CA VAL A 85 42.73 -33.36 -25.08
C VAL A 85 44.16 -32.91 -25.34
N PHE A 86 44.75 -33.30 -26.47
CA PHE A 86 46.03 -32.75 -26.90
C PHE A 86 45.79 -31.66 -27.95
N ALA A 87 46.61 -30.63 -27.95
CA ALA A 87 46.50 -29.51 -28.87
C ALA A 87 47.86 -29.21 -29.50
N ASP A 88 47.86 -28.60 -30.69
CA ASP A 88 49.08 -28.26 -31.45
C ASP A 88 49.77 -26.96 -30.99
N GLY A 89 49.29 -26.34 -29.90
CA GLY A 89 49.86 -25.13 -29.34
C GLY A 89 49.31 -24.79 -27.94
N PRO A 90 49.76 -23.69 -27.32
CA PRO A 90 49.24 -23.25 -26.03
C PRO A 90 47.78 -22.78 -26.13
N PRO A 91 47.06 -22.72 -24.99
CA PRO A 91 45.68 -22.23 -24.96
C PRO A 91 45.56 -20.88 -25.67
N GLN A 92 44.50 -20.69 -26.48
CA GLN A 92 44.21 -19.50 -27.30
C GLN A 92 45.01 -19.39 -28.62
N GLN A 93 46.02 -20.23 -28.86
CA GLN A 93 46.77 -20.27 -30.12
C GLN A 93 46.63 -21.60 -30.87
N ALA A 94 46.19 -22.66 -30.19
CA ALA A 94 45.96 -23.97 -30.80
C ALA A 94 44.76 -23.97 -31.76
N ILE A 95 44.95 -24.61 -32.92
CA ILE A 95 43.97 -24.68 -34.00
C ILE A 95 43.53 -26.13 -34.23
N VAL A 96 44.37 -27.11 -33.86
CA VAL A 96 44.10 -28.54 -34.00
C VAL A 96 44.10 -29.21 -32.63
N TYR A 97 43.03 -29.97 -32.35
CA TYR A 97 42.87 -30.75 -31.13
C TYR A 97 42.76 -32.24 -31.48
N ASP A 98 43.55 -33.08 -30.82
CA ASP A 98 43.32 -34.52 -30.73
C ASP A 98 42.48 -34.79 -29.50
N ASN A 99 41.20 -35.05 -29.75
CA ASN A 99 40.17 -35.26 -28.75
C ASN A 99 39.55 -36.66 -28.85
N ASN A 100 40.31 -37.64 -29.34
CA ASN A 100 39.87 -39.03 -29.41
C ASN A 100 38.51 -39.17 -30.13
N ASN A 101 38.39 -38.60 -31.34
CA ASN A 101 37.15 -38.60 -32.13
C ASN A 101 35.93 -38.06 -31.35
N LEU A 102 36.06 -36.88 -30.73
CA LEU A 102 35.02 -36.21 -29.94
C LEU A 102 34.61 -36.94 -28.64
N GLN A 103 35.37 -37.93 -28.19
CA GLN A 103 35.11 -38.61 -26.92
C GLN A 103 35.99 -38.12 -25.77
N ASP A 104 36.95 -37.25 -26.08
CA ASP A 104 38.05 -36.82 -25.21
C ASP A 104 38.82 -38.01 -24.61
N PHE A 105 39.96 -37.75 -23.98
CA PHE A 105 40.64 -38.75 -23.17
C PHE A 105 40.19 -38.57 -21.72
N HIS A 106 39.87 -39.66 -21.04
CA HIS A 106 39.43 -39.63 -19.66
C HIS A 106 40.09 -40.71 -18.82
N ALA A 107 40.34 -40.41 -17.55
CA ALA A 107 40.84 -41.37 -16.56
C ALA A 107 40.07 -41.22 -15.25
N ILE A 108 39.62 -42.35 -14.68
CA ILE A 108 39.00 -42.37 -13.36
C ILE A 108 40.07 -42.04 -12.32
N VAL A 109 39.83 -41.02 -11.51
CA VAL A 109 40.68 -40.70 -10.36
C VAL A 109 40.23 -41.57 -9.19
N PRO A 110 41.09 -42.47 -8.67
CA PRO A 110 40.74 -43.33 -7.54
C PRO A 110 40.34 -42.48 -6.33
N LYS A 111 39.15 -42.73 -5.78
CA LYS A 111 38.60 -41.95 -4.66
C LYS A 111 39.57 -41.97 -3.48
N SER A 112 40.05 -40.80 -3.07
CA SER A 112 40.82 -40.63 -1.83
C SER A 112 39.93 -40.45 -0.59
N ILE A 113 38.63 -40.17 -0.79
CA ILE A 113 37.62 -39.93 0.26
C ILE A 113 36.39 -40.81 -0.04
N PRO A 114 35.81 -41.53 0.95
CA PRO A 114 34.56 -42.27 0.78
C PRO A 114 33.42 -41.34 0.33
N ALA A 115 32.56 -41.80 -0.58
CA ALA A 115 31.50 -40.98 -1.16
C ALA A 115 30.55 -40.38 -0.11
N GLU A 116 30.28 -41.12 0.97
CA GLU A 116 29.44 -40.67 2.09
C GLU A 116 30.01 -39.45 2.81
N LEU A 117 31.33 -39.42 3.06
CA LEU A 117 32.01 -38.28 3.70
C LEU A 117 32.00 -37.03 2.81
N TYR A 118 32.16 -37.19 1.49
CA TYR A 118 32.07 -36.08 0.54
C TYR A 118 30.67 -35.43 0.55
N TRP A 119 29.61 -36.24 0.50
CA TRP A 119 28.24 -35.72 0.52
C TRP A 119 27.89 -35.05 1.85
N VAL A 120 28.40 -35.56 2.98
CA VAL A 120 28.24 -34.90 4.30
C VAL A 120 28.96 -33.55 4.34
N GLU A 121 30.17 -33.44 3.80
CA GLU A 121 30.89 -32.17 3.75
C GLU A 121 30.20 -31.14 2.83
N GLU A 122 29.70 -31.57 1.67
CA GLU A 122 28.96 -30.70 0.74
C GLU A 122 27.60 -30.27 1.33
N GLU A 123 26.87 -31.18 1.98
CA GLU A 123 25.62 -30.85 2.68
C GLU A 123 25.87 -29.83 3.80
N GLN A 124 26.95 -29.99 4.59
CA GLN A 124 27.33 -29.02 5.61
C GLN A 124 27.74 -27.65 5.04
N LYS A 125 28.35 -27.61 3.85
CA LYS A 125 28.67 -26.34 3.15
C LYS A 125 27.40 -25.66 2.66
N ILE A 126 26.50 -26.41 2.03
CA ILE A 126 25.20 -25.90 1.57
C ILE A 126 24.38 -25.40 2.76
N TYR A 127 24.31 -26.17 3.86
CA TYR A 127 23.61 -25.78 5.08
C TYR A 127 24.18 -24.49 5.69
N ARG A 128 25.51 -24.36 5.79
CA ARG A 128 26.16 -23.12 6.26
C ARG A 128 25.82 -21.93 5.36
N LYS A 129 25.93 -22.09 4.04
CA LYS A 129 25.59 -21.04 3.07
C LYS A 129 24.13 -20.60 3.17
N LEU A 130 23.19 -21.56 3.25
CA LEU A 130 21.76 -21.26 3.42
C LEU A 130 21.47 -20.57 4.75
N LYS A 131 22.18 -20.94 5.82
CA LYS A 131 22.05 -20.31 7.14
C LYS A 131 22.57 -18.87 7.13
N GLU A 132 23.72 -18.62 6.51
CA GLU A 132 24.29 -17.28 6.32
C GLU A 132 23.37 -16.40 5.45
N GLU A 133 22.86 -16.93 4.33
CA GLU A 133 21.90 -16.24 3.47
C GLU A 133 20.61 -15.90 4.23
N ARG A 134 20.10 -16.81 5.07
CA ARG A 134 18.92 -16.58 5.90
C ARG A 134 19.18 -15.50 6.95
N HIS A 135 20.31 -15.56 7.65
CA HIS A 135 20.69 -14.56 8.64
C HIS A 135 20.78 -13.17 8.00
N LEU A 136 21.47 -13.05 6.87
CA LEU A 136 21.58 -11.79 6.14
C LEU A 136 20.20 -11.27 5.67
N ARG A 137 19.30 -12.15 5.22
CA ARG A 137 17.91 -11.80 4.87
C ARG A 137 17.11 -11.32 6.08
N GLU A 138 17.28 -11.95 7.24
CA GLU A 138 16.60 -11.56 8.47
C GLU A 138 17.13 -10.22 9.00
N GLU A 139 18.45 -10.00 8.98
CA GLU A 139 19.07 -8.72 9.36
C GLU A 139 18.66 -7.58 8.42
N THR A 140 18.69 -7.80 7.11
CA THR A 140 18.27 -6.79 6.13
C THR A 140 16.78 -6.47 6.25
N ALA A 141 15.93 -7.49 6.47
CA ALA A 141 14.51 -7.28 6.73
C ALA A 141 14.25 -6.50 8.02
N ARG A 142 15.00 -6.80 9.09
CA ARG A 142 14.89 -6.08 10.37
C ARG A 142 15.32 -4.62 10.24
N ALA A 143 16.48 -4.36 9.64
CA ALA A 143 16.96 -2.99 9.42
C ALA A 143 15.99 -2.19 8.54
N LYS A 144 15.40 -2.83 7.52
CA LYS A 144 14.37 -2.23 6.66
C LYS A 144 13.11 -1.88 7.47
N ALA A 145 12.64 -2.79 8.32
CA ALA A 145 11.48 -2.59 9.19
C ALA A 145 11.71 -1.47 10.21
N GLU A 146 12.89 -1.41 10.84
CA GLU A 146 13.27 -0.35 11.78
C GLU A 146 13.30 1.03 11.07
N LYS A 147 13.86 1.10 9.86
CA LYS A 147 13.82 2.34 9.05
C LYS A 147 12.40 2.76 8.70
N THR A 148 11.54 1.83 8.28
CA THR A 148 10.12 2.11 7.99
C THR A 148 9.39 2.62 9.23
N ALA A 149 9.59 1.99 10.40
CA ALA A 149 8.98 2.43 11.65
C ALA A 149 9.43 3.85 12.04
N SER A 150 10.73 4.15 11.90
CA SER A 150 11.26 5.48 12.16
C SER A 150 10.68 6.55 11.23
N MET A 151 10.56 6.25 9.92
CA MET A 151 9.95 7.19 8.96
C MET A 151 8.48 7.46 9.30
N LYS A 152 7.71 6.42 9.62
CA LYS A 152 6.30 6.57 10.02
C LYS A 152 6.13 7.41 11.28
N ALA A 153 6.98 7.19 12.30
CA ALA A 153 6.94 7.96 13.53
C ALA A 153 7.21 9.45 13.26
N LEU A 154 8.25 9.76 12.47
CA LEU A 154 8.58 11.13 12.08
C LEU A 154 7.46 11.80 11.28
N THR A 155 6.85 11.08 10.33
CA THR A 155 5.70 11.58 9.57
C THR A 155 4.51 11.88 10.48
N LYS A 156 4.17 10.98 11.42
CA LYS A 156 3.08 11.17 12.38
C LYS A 156 3.29 12.41 13.25
N GLU A 157 4.51 12.60 13.77
CA GLU A 157 4.88 13.77 14.55
C GLU A 157 4.79 15.07 13.73
N ARG A 158 5.35 15.07 12.51
CA ARG A 158 5.29 16.22 11.60
C ARG A 158 3.84 16.58 11.28
N THR A 159 2.99 15.60 10.97
CA THR A 159 1.59 15.82 10.64
C THR A 159 0.79 16.39 11.82
N LEU A 160 1.05 15.91 13.04
CA LEU A 160 0.46 16.49 14.25
C LEU A 160 0.88 17.96 14.42
N ARG A 161 2.17 18.25 14.25
CA ARG A 161 2.69 19.63 14.36
C ARG A 161 2.10 20.55 13.29
N THR A 162 2.05 20.09 12.04
CA THR A 162 1.43 20.81 10.93
C THR A 162 -0.05 21.08 11.19
N PHE A 163 -0.79 20.11 11.73
CA PHE A 163 -2.18 20.30 12.13
C PHE A 163 -2.37 21.42 13.16
N LEU A 164 -1.53 21.44 14.20
CA LEU A 164 -1.60 22.50 15.21
C LEU A 164 -1.28 23.87 14.61
N LEU A 165 -0.31 23.93 13.69
CA LEU A 165 0.06 25.16 13.00
C LEU A 165 -0.99 25.64 11.99
N SER A 166 -1.69 24.73 11.31
CA SER A 166 -2.73 25.10 10.34
C SER A 166 -3.90 25.83 11.01
N GLN A 167 -4.10 25.64 12.32
CA GLN A 167 -5.12 26.36 13.09
C GLN A 167 -4.70 27.76 13.51
N LYS A 168 -3.42 28.13 13.40
CA LYS A 168 -2.84 29.38 13.96
C LYS A 168 -3.54 30.66 13.49
N HIS A 169 -4.09 30.65 12.27
CA HIS A 169 -4.86 31.78 11.74
C HIS A 169 -6.18 32.05 12.50
N ILE A 170 -6.70 31.05 13.23
CA ILE A 170 -7.86 31.16 14.12
C ILE A 170 -7.41 31.06 15.58
N VAL A 171 -6.71 29.98 15.96
CA VAL A 171 -6.35 29.71 17.35
C VAL A 171 -5.03 28.94 17.47
N TYR A 172 -4.22 29.27 18.46
CA TYR A 172 -3.02 28.50 18.81
C TYR A 172 -2.62 28.70 20.28
N THR A 173 -1.70 27.88 20.77
CA THR A 173 -1.14 27.98 22.12
C THR A 173 0.35 28.33 22.09
N ASP A 174 0.82 29.00 23.15
CA ASP A 174 2.24 29.16 23.45
C ASP A 174 2.54 28.66 24.88
N PRO A 175 3.37 27.61 25.05
CA PRO A 175 3.98 26.80 23.99
C PRO A 175 2.96 26.02 23.16
N LEU A 176 3.34 25.63 21.93
CA LEU A 176 2.49 24.82 21.04
C LEU A 176 2.22 23.43 21.66
N ASP A 177 3.24 22.85 22.29
CA ASP A 177 3.15 21.60 23.03
C ASP A 177 2.71 21.87 24.47
N VAL A 178 1.41 21.80 24.71
CA VAL A 178 0.83 22.07 26.02
C VAL A 178 1.23 20.98 27.01
N GLN A 179 1.87 21.36 28.13
CA GLN A 179 2.35 20.43 29.16
C GLN A 179 1.48 20.50 30.40
N ALA A 180 1.14 19.33 30.95
CA ALA A 180 0.44 19.21 32.22
C ALA A 180 1.23 19.89 33.36
N GLY A 181 0.53 20.59 34.25
CA GLY A 181 1.12 21.34 35.37
C GLY A 181 1.80 22.66 34.99
N LYS A 182 1.81 23.06 33.71
CA LYS A 182 2.36 24.34 33.24
C LYS A 182 1.25 25.34 32.92
N THR A 183 1.64 26.61 32.77
CA THR A 183 0.75 27.66 32.23
C THR A 183 0.95 27.74 30.73
N VAL A 184 -0.15 27.84 29.99
CA VAL A 184 -0.18 28.03 28.54
C VAL A 184 -0.93 29.31 28.21
N THR A 185 -0.48 30.02 27.19
CA THR A 185 -1.20 31.18 26.64
C THR A 185 -2.02 30.72 25.43
N VAL A 186 -3.33 30.96 25.43
CA VAL A 186 -4.23 30.69 24.29
C VAL A 186 -4.38 31.98 23.50
N PHE A 187 -4.08 31.93 22.20
CA PHE A 187 -4.24 33.03 21.26
C PHE A 187 -5.41 32.75 20.31
N TYR A 188 -6.30 33.72 20.10
CA TYR A 188 -7.50 33.60 19.29
C TYR A 188 -7.71 34.83 18.39
N ASN A 189 -7.99 34.62 17.11
CA ASN A 189 -8.26 35.68 16.14
C ASN A 189 -9.77 35.73 15.80
N PRO A 190 -10.54 36.66 16.39
CA PRO A 190 -11.97 36.77 16.12
C PRO A 190 -12.29 37.14 14.67
N ALA A 191 -11.37 37.81 13.94
CA ALA A 191 -11.63 38.29 12.58
C ALA A 191 -11.94 37.16 11.59
N ASN A 192 -11.46 35.95 11.87
CA ASN A 192 -11.64 34.77 11.03
C ASN A 192 -12.78 33.85 11.52
N THR A 193 -13.68 34.36 12.36
CA THR A 193 -14.71 33.55 13.05
C THR A 193 -16.06 34.26 13.09
N VAL A 194 -17.07 33.57 13.62
CA VAL A 194 -18.41 34.13 13.89
C VAL A 194 -18.41 35.27 14.93
N LEU A 195 -17.29 35.45 15.65
CA LEU A 195 -17.12 36.54 16.62
C LEU A 195 -16.39 37.76 16.03
N ASN A 196 -16.30 37.86 14.70
CA ASN A 196 -15.72 39.03 14.05
C ASN A 196 -16.50 40.31 14.41
N GLY A 197 -15.76 41.38 14.73
CA GLY A 197 -16.31 42.68 15.09
C GLY A 197 -16.96 42.76 16.48
N LYS A 198 -16.89 41.71 17.30
CA LYS A 198 -17.45 41.73 18.65
C LYS A 198 -16.58 42.55 19.61
N PRO A 199 -17.20 43.33 20.54
CA PRO A 199 -16.47 44.27 21.39
C PRO A 199 -15.65 43.57 22.49
N GLU A 200 -16.11 42.39 22.92
CA GLU A 200 -15.45 41.57 23.91
C GLU A 200 -15.43 40.12 23.44
N ILE A 201 -14.40 39.41 23.87
CA ILE A 201 -14.25 37.97 23.64
C ILE A 201 -13.85 37.34 24.97
N TRP A 202 -14.52 36.26 25.31
CA TRP A 202 -14.34 35.51 26.54
C TRP A 202 -13.96 34.07 26.21
N LEU A 203 -12.88 33.58 26.83
CA LEU A 203 -12.44 32.20 26.78
C LEU A 203 -13.18 31.39 27.84
N ARG A 204 -13.83 30.31 27.40
CA ARG A 204 -14.35 29.27 28.30
C ARG A 204 -13.51 28.02 28.11
N CYS A 205 -12.85 27.60 29.19
CA CYS A 205 -11.89 26.53 29.13
C CYS A 205 -12.24 25.44 30.14
N SER A 206 -12.00 24.21 29.74
CA SER A 206 -12.18 22.99 30.52
C SER A 206 -11.07 22.01 30.14
N PHE A 207 -11.04 20.86 30.81
CA PHE A 207 -10.09 19.81 30.52
C PHE A 207 -10.79 18.46 30.38
N ASN A 208 -10.08 17.51 29.77
CA ASN A 208 -10.45 16.11 29.65
C ASN A 208 -11.83 15.90 29.02
N ARG A 209 -12.10 16.52 27.87
CA ARG A 209 -13.37 16.46 27.13
C ARG A 209 -14.54 17.02 27.93
N TRP A 210 -14.33 18.16 28.57
CA TRP A 210 -15.30 18.83 29.44
C TRP A 210 -15.70 18.05 30.71
N THR A 211 -15.02 16.95 31.06
CA THR A 211 -15.39 16.12 32.23
C THR A 211 -14.43 16.24 33.41
N HIS A 212 -13.43 17.13 33.34
CA HIS A 212 -12.50 17.32 34.44
C HIS A 212 -13.19 17.91 35.68
N HIS A 213 -12.86 17.41 36.87
CA HIS A 213 -13.53 17.73 38.14
C HIS A 213 -13.38 19.20 38.58
N MET A 214 -12.29 19.88 38.18
CA MET A 214 -12.08 21.31 38.42
C MET A 214 -12.65 22.20 37.31
N SER A 215 -13.52 21.68 36.45
CA SER A 215 -13.98 22.35 35.24
C SER A 215 -15.51 22.42 35.14
N PRO A 216 -16.08 23.33 34.33
CA PRO A 216 -15.41 24.37 33.53
C PRO A 216 -14.72 25.42 34.42
N LEU A 217 -13.60 25.96 33.94
CA LEU A 217 -12.98 27.11 34.59
C LEU A 217 -13.91 28.33 34.49
N PRO A 218 -13.82 29.29 35.43
CA PRO A 218 -14.52 30.57 35.28
C PRO A 218 -14.18 31.23 33.93
N PRO A 219 -15.16 31.80 33.21
CA PRO A 219 -14.92 32.50 31.95
C PRO A 219 -13.84 33.58 32.12
N GLN A 220 -12.91 33.64 31.16
CA GLN A 220 -11.81 34.61 31.21
C GLN A 220 -11.91 35.59 30.04
N LYS A 221 -11.93 36.89 30.32
CA LYS A 221 -11.86 37.91 29.28
C LYS A 221 -10.52 37.82 28.54
N MET A 222 -10.56 37.87 27.21
CA MET A 222 -9.35 37.85 26.38
C MET A 222 -8.84 39.27 26.12
N PHE A 223 -7.53 39.44 26.05
CA PHE A 223 -6.86 40.74 25.89
C PHE A 223 -6.05 40.80 24.59
N PRO A 224 -5.88 41.96 23.95
CA PRO A 224 -5.04 42.08 22.76
C PRO A 224 -3.61 41.53 22.97
N SER A 225 -3.11 40.81 21.98
CA SER A 225 -1.69 40.40 21.94
C SER A 225 -0.80 41.51 21.39
N GLU A 226 0.48 41.51 21.77
CA GLU A 226 1.46 42.56 21.41
C GLU A 226 1.73 42.65 19.90
N ASN A 227 1.48 41.57 19.14
CA ASN A 227 1.79 41.44 17.70
C ASN A 227 0.55 41.41 16.77
N GLY A 228 -0.61 41.88 17.24
CA GLY A 228 -1.75 42.17 16.36
C GLY A 228 -2.61 40.98 15.92
N SER A 229 -3.85 41.32 15.59
CA SER A 229 -5.01 40.48 15.21
C SER A 229 -5.51 39.44 16.24
N HIS A 230 -4.63 38.84 17.06
CA HIS A 230 -5.04 37.86 18.08
C HIS A 230 -5.26 38.49 19.46
N LEU A 231 -6.22 37.92 20.18
CA LEU A 231 -6.44 38.10 21.61
C LEU A 231 -5.79 36.94 22.37
N LYS A 232 -5.39 37.15 23.63
CA LYS A 232 -4.70 36.19 24.49
C LYS A 232 -5.37 36.03 25.86
N ALA A 233 -5.30 34.83 26.43
CA ALA A 233 -5.64 34.52 27.82
C ALA A 233 -4.74 33.38 28.35
N ASN A 234 -4.45 33.39 29.65
CA ASN A 234 -3.56 32.42 30.28
C ASN A 234 -4.34 31.32 30.99
N VAL A 235 -3.99 30.07 30.74
CA VAL A 235 -4.63 28.90 31.33
C VAL A 235 -3.59 28.08 32.08
N LYS A 236 -3.87 27.77 33.36
CA LYS A 236 -3.06 26.83 34.13
C LYS A 236 -3.58 25.41 33.87
N VAL A 237 -2.72 24.55 33.35
CA VAL A 237 -3.09 23.18 32.96
C VAL A 237 -2.92 22.24 34.16
N PRO A 238 -3.95 21.48 34.58
CA PRO A 238 -3.85 20.47 35.63
C PRO A 238 -2.82 19.37 35.32
N LEU A 239 -2.34 18.67 36.36
CA LEU A 239 -1.38 17.56 36.20
C LEU A 239 -2.04 16.29 35.62
N ASP A 240 -3.34 16.12 35.81
CA ASP A 240 -4.19 15.03 35.33
C ASP A 240 -4.96 15.39 34.05
N ALA A 241 -4.60 16.51 33.40
CA ALA A 241 -5.14 16.86 32.09
C ALA A 241 -4.43 16.09 30.96
N TYR A 242 -5.21 15.46 30.09
CA TYR A 242 -4.77 14.90 28.81
C TYR A 242 -5.30 15.69 27.60
N MET A 243 -6.30 16.54 27.82
CA MET A 243 -6.90 17.39 26.80
C MET A 243 -7.26 18.74 27.42
N MET A 244 -7.04 19.82 26.68
CA MET A 244 -7.57 21.14 26.96
C MET A 244 -8.70 21.43 25.96
N ASP A 245 -9.88 21.76 26.48
CA ASP A 245 -11.09 21.99 25.70
C ASP A 245 -11.55 23.43 25.89
N PHE A 246 -11.89 24.12 24.81
CA PHE A 246 -12.33 25.50 24.94
C PHE A 246 -13.24 25.97 23.81
N VAL A 247 -14.03 26.99 24.14
CA VAL A 247 -14.88 27.76 23.22
C VAL A 247 -14.73 29.25 23.53
N PHE A 248 -15.12 30.10 22.58
CA PHE A 248 -15.10 31.54 22.75
C PHE A 248 -16.53 32.09 22.75
N SER A 249 -16.81 33.10 23.56
CA SER A 249 -18.11 33.78 23.58
C SER A 249 -17.96 35.30 23.54
N GLU A 250 -18.95 36.00 22.98
CA GLU A 250 -18.96 37.47 22.94
C GLU A 250 -19.23 38.14 24.30
N LYS A 251 -19.70 37.37 25.29
CA LYS A 251 -20.05 37.82 26.65
C LYS A 251 -19.64 36.79 27.70
N GLU A 252 -19.54 37.26 28.95
CA GLU A 252 -19.22 36.44 30.11
C GLU A 252 -20.26 35.33 30.35
N ASP A 253 -21.54 35.59 30.06
CA ASP A 253 -22.64 34.62 30.15
C ASP A 253 -23.56 34.70 28.91
N GLY A 254 -23.76 33.54 28.26
CA GLY A 254 -24.58 33.42 27.05
C GLY A 254 -23.99 34.11 25.81
N GLY A 255 -24.86 34.49 24.88
CA GLY A 255 -24.49 35.16 23.63
C GLY A 255 -24.13 34.22 22.49
N VAL A 256 -23.51 34.79 21.44
CA VAL A 256 -22.93 34.02 20.33
C VAL A 256 -21.65 33.32 20.78
N PHE A 257 -21.53 32.04 20.44
CA PHE A 257 -20.34 31.23 20.70
C PHE A 257 -19.62 30.91 19.40
N ASP A 258 -18.30 31.02 19.40
CA ASP A 258 -17.48 30.24 18.50
C ASP A 258 -17.12 28.91 19.19
N ASN A 259 -17.84 27.87 18.79
CA ASN A 259 -17.60 26.48 19.17
C ASN A 259 -17.18 25.64 17.96
N LYS A 260 -16.56 26.24 16.95
CA LYS A 260 -16.08 25.52 15.75
C LYS A 260 -17.17 24.65 15.11
N ASN A 261 -18.37 25.23 14.91
CA ASN A 261 -19.54 24.55 14.37
C ASN A 261 -19.95 23.29 15.17
N GLY A 262 -19.95 23.41 16.50
CA GLY A 262 -20.34 22.34 17.43
C GLY A 262 -19.26 21.30 17.74
N MET A 263 -18.03 21.53 17.30
CA MET A 263 -16.89 20.64 17.58
C MET A 263 -16.14 21.02 18.84
N ASP A 264 -16.17 22.30 19.21
CA ASP A 264 -15.26 22.97 20.14
C ASP A 264 -13.80 22.91 19.68
N TYR A 265 -12.95 23.68 20.36
CA TYR A 265 -11.51 23.61 20.17
C TYR A 265 -10.88 22.67 21.19
N HIS A 266 -9.94 21.86 20.72
CA HIS A 266 -9.32 20.80 21.49
C HIS A 266 -7.81 20.80 21.21
N VAL A 267 -7.01 20.87 22.29
CA VAL A 267 -5.55 20.82 22.22
C VAL A 267 -5.05 19.70 23.13
N PRO A 268 -4.25 18.73 22.62
CA PRO A 268 -3.72 17.65 23.43
C PRO A 268 -2.77 18.18 24.51
N VAL A 269 -2.84 17.60 25.70
CA VAL A 269 -1.94 17.91 26.82
C VAL A 269 -0.96 16.76 27.02
N PHE A 270 0.33 17.08 27.01
CA PHE A 270 1.42 16.13 27.18
C PHE A 270 1.91 16.08 28.63
N GLY A 271 2.50 14.95 29.03
CA GLY A 271 3.06 14.77 30.38
C GLY A 271 2.03 14.59 31.50
N GLY A 272 0.73 14.48 31.17
CA GLY A 272 -0.33 14.21 32.13
C GLY A 272 -0.24 12.81 32.75
N ILE A 273 -0.65 12.68 34.02
CA ILE A 273 -0.65 11.39 34.74
C ILE A 273 -1.84 10.48 34.36
N VAL A 274 -2.89 11.06 33.77
CA VAL A 274 -4.08 10.35 33.28
C VAL A 274 -4.05 10.32 31.74
N LYS A 275 -4.51 9.23 31.14
CA LYS A 275 -4.71 9.11 29.68
C LYS A 275 -6.18 9.14 29.33
N GLU A 276 -6.51 9.60 28.12
CA GLU A 276 -7.88 9.53 27.61
C GLU A 276 -8.35 8.06 27.60
N PRO A 277 -9.52 7.74 28.19
CA PRO A 277 -10.07 6.39 28.09
C PRO A 277 -10.45 6.10 26.63
N PRO A 278 -10.19 4.88 26.12
CA PRO A 278 -10.53 4.51 24.76
C PRO A 278 -12.05 4.48 24.57
N MET A 279 -12.54 4.99 23.44
CA MET A 279 -13.89 4.73 22.96
C MET A 279 -13.96 3.33 22.37
N HIS A 280 -15.12 2.68 22.49
CA HIS A 280 -15.45 1.48 21.74
C HIS A 280 -16.22 1.84 20.46
N ILE A 281 -15.60 1.64 19.32
CA ILE A 281 -16.12 2.01 18.00
C ILE A 281 -16.38 0.72 17.22
N VAL A 282 -17.62 0.53 16.78
CA VAL A 282 -18.01 -0.61 15.94
C VAL A 282 -18.33 -0.10 14.53
N HIS A 283 -17.56 -0.55 13.55
CA HIS A 283 -17.89 -0.32 12.14
C HIS A 283 -18.83 -1.42 11.64
N ILE A 284 -19.93 -1.03 11.00
CA ILE A 284 -20.82 -1.95 10.28
C ILE A 284 -20.73 -1.60 8.79
N ALA A 285 -20.19 -2.53 8.01
CA ALA A 285 -19.94 -2.36 6.59
C ALA A 285 -20.26 -3.64 5.83
N VAL A 286 -20.26 -3.55 4.50
CA VAL A 286 -20.40 -4.72 3.59
C VAL A 286 -19.13 -4.97 2.77
N GLU A 287 -18.15 -4.07 2.85
CA GLU A 287 -16.82 -4.25 2.25
C GLU A 287 -15.72 -3.96 3.27
N MET A 288 -14.60 -4.68 3.14
CA MET A 288 -13.35 -4.48 3.87
C MET A 288 -12.19 -5.03 3.04
N ALA A 289 -11.15 -4.22 2.84
CA ALA A 289 -9.93 -4.68 2.19
C ALA A 289 -9.06 -5.51 3.16
N PRO A 290 -8.35 -6.55 2.70
CA PRO A 290 -8.32 -7.09 1.34
C PRO A 290 -9.36 -8.21 1.09
N ILE A 291 -10.25 -8.50 2.04
CA ILE A 291 -11.05 -9.73 2.06
C ILE A 291 -12.31 -9.67 1.18
N ALA A 292 -13.03 -8.55 1.17
CA ALA A 292 -14.29 -8.34 0.46
C ALA A 292 -14.35 -6.89 -0.04
N LYS A 293 -13.92 -6.63 -1.27
CA LYS A 293 -13.73 -5.27 -1.81
C LYS A 293 -14.22 -5.18 -3.25
N VAL A 294 -14.99 -4.14 -3.56
CA VAL A 294 -15.42 -3.75 -4.92
C VAL A 294 -14.96 -2.34 -5.26
N GLY A 295 -15.00 -1.42 -4.30
CA GLY A 295 -14.60 -0.03 -4.47
C GLY A 295 -13.65 0.47 -3.39
N GLY A 296 -13.59 1.80 -3.23
CA GLY A 296 -12.79 2.44 -2.19
C GLY A 296 -13.35 2.29 -0.77
N LEU A 297 -14.61 1.86 -0.63
CA LEU A 297 -15.27 1.67 0.67
C LEU A 297 -14.48 0.70 1.55
N GLY A 298 -14.09 -0.45 1.00
CA GLY A 298 -13.33 -1.46 1.73
C GLY A 298 -11.94 -0.98 2.16
N ASP A 299 -11.28 -0.13 1.36
CA ASP A 299 -9.99 0.46 1.75
C ASP A 299 -10.17 1.41 2.94
N VAL A 300 -11.21 2.23 2.93
CA VAL A 300 -11.50 3.17 4.01
C VAL A 300 -11.82 2.43 5.31
N VAL A 301 -12.68 1.41 5.28
CA VAL A 301 -13.04 0.64 6.48
C VAL A 301 -11.80 0.07 7.16
N THR A 302 -10.92 -0.59 6.40
CA THR A 302 -9.69 -1.17 6.96
C THR A 302 -8.73 -0.10 7.45
N SER A 303 -8.44 0.90 6.63
CA SER A 303 -7.37 1.86 6.89
C SER A 303 -7.74 2.86 7.99
N LEU A 304 -9.00 3.34 8.00
CA LEU A 304 -9.51 4.19 9.08
C LEU A 304 -9.54 3.42 10.40
N SER A 305 -10.03 2.18 10.40
CA SER A 305 -10.08 1.35 11.62
C SER A 305 -8.69 1.15 12.21
N ARG A 306 -7.68 0.87 11.37
CA ARG A 306 -6.29 0.73 11.83
C ARG A 306 -5.75 2.04 12.39
N ALA A 307 -5.96 3.16 11.69
CA ALA A 307 -5.50 4.45 12.16
C ALA A 307 -6.16 4.90 13.47
N VAL A 308 -7.44 4.57 13.67
CA VAL A 308 -8.17 4.83 14.92
C VAL A 308 -7.68 3.90 16.04
N GLN A 309 -7.38 2.63 15.74
CA GLN A 309 -6.74 1.71 16.68
C GLN A 309 -5.34 2.20 17.11
N ASP A 310 -4.54 2.72 16.19
CA ASP A 310 -3.22 3.33 16.43
C ASP A 310 -3.28 4.64 17.25
N LEU A 311 -4.49 5.20 17.40
CA LEU A 311 -4.81 6.30 18.31
C LEU A 311 -5.40 5.79 19.64
N ASN A 312 -5.12 4.53 19.97
CA ASN A 312 -5.49 3.87 21.22
C ASN A 312 -7.00 3.85 21.47
N GLN A 313 -7.79 3.57 20.43
CA GLN A 313 -9.23 3.31 20.55
C GLN A 313 -9.52 1.82 20.33
N ASN A 314 -10.62 1.33 20.89
CA ASN A 314 -11.07 -0.04 20.67
C ASN A 314 -11.95 -0.09 19.42
N VAL A 315 -11.52 -0.86 18.41
CA VAL A 315 -12.22 -0.93 17.12
C VAL A 315 -12.58 -2.37 16.80
N ASP A 316 -13.88 -2.61 16.57
CA ASP A 316 -14.41 -3.87 16.03
C ASP A 316 -15.14 -3.60 14.72
N ILE A 317 -15.12 -4.60 13.83
CA ILE A 317 -15.78 -4.52 12.53
C ILE A 317 -16.78 -5.67 12.42
N ILE A 318 -18.00 -5.39 11.96
CA ILE A 318 -19.00 -6.40 11.62
C ILE A 318 -19.20 -6.41 10.11
N LEU A 319 -19.05 -7.58 9.51
CA LEU A 319 -19.18 -7.82 8.07
C LEU A 319 -20.08 -9.03 7.77
N PRO A 320 -20.70 -9.11 6.59
CA PRO A 320 -21.27 -10.35 6.11
C PRO A 320 -20.16 -11.36 5.80
N LYS A 321 -20.41 -12.64 6.09
CA LYS A 321 -19.56 -13.75 5.64
C LYS A 321 -19.96 -14.14 4.22
N TYR A 322 -19.20 -13.65 3.25
CA TYR A 322 -19.37 -14.03 1.84
C TYR A 322 -18.72 -15.38 1.54
N ASP A 323 -19.25 -16.10 0.55
CA ASP A 323 -18.61 -17.29 -0.03
C ASP A 323 -17.42 -16.95 -0.94
N CYS A 324 -17.41 -15.76 -1.54
CA CYS A 324 -16.42 -15.31 -2.52
C CYS A 324 -15.22 -14.51 -1.94
N TRP A 325 -15.05 -14.46 -0.62
CA TRP A 325 -13.99 -13.65 0.00
C TRP A 325 -12.61 -14.34 0.00
N LYS A 326 -11.56 -13.58 0.30
CA LYS A 326 -10.18 -14.11 0.36
C LYS A 326 -9.86 -14.70 1.75
N PHE A 327 -10.17 -15.99 1.96
CA PHE A 327 -9.98 -16.70 3.25
C PHE A 327 -8.55 -16.59 3.84
N ASN A 328 -7.51 -16.64 3.00
CA ASN A 328 -6.11 -16.63 3.44
C ASN A 328 -5.68 -15.35 4.18
N ASN A 329 -6.47 -14.28 4.06
CA ASN A 329 -6.18 -12.98 4.68
C ASN A 329 -6.85 -12.82 6.06
N VAL A 330 -7.51 -13.86 6.58
CA VAL A 330 -8.12 -13.86 7.92
C VAL A 330 -7.31 -14.76 8.84
N LYS A 331 -6.74 -14.18 9.90
CA LYS A 331 -6.01 -14.89 10.96
C LYS A 331 -6.95 -15.26 12.10
N ASP A 332 -6.60 -16.29 12.86
CA ASP A 332 -7.34 -16.74 14.05
C ASP A 332 -8.85 -16.96 13.80
N PHE A 333 -9.18 -17.46 12.59
CA PHE A 333 -10.57 -17.61 12.16
C PHE A 333 -11.26 -18.76 12.89
N GLN A 334 -12.29 -18.45 13.67
CA GLN A 334 -12.97 -19.41 14.52
C GLN A 334 -14.47 -19.14 14.63
N PHE A 335 -15.24 -20.19 14.92
CA PHE A 335 -16.64 -20.05 15.28
C PHE A 335 -16.75 -19.34 16.63
N HIS A 336 -17.62 -18.34 16.73
CA HIS A 336 -17.80 -17.56 17.94
C HIS A 336 -19.11 -17.92 18.67
N LYS A 337 -20.26 -17.77 17.99
CA LYS A 337 -21.59 -18.12 18.52
C LYS A 337 -22.62 -18.22 17.39
N SER A 338 -23.86 -18.58 17.73
CA SER A 338 -25.00 -18.48 16.81
C SER A 338 -26.25 -18.02 17.53
N TYR A 339 -27.16 -17.38 16.81
CA TYR A 339 -28.47 -16.97 17.29
C TYR A 339 -29.50 -17.00 16.16
N SER A 340 -30.79 -17.04 16.50
CA SER A 340 -31.87 -17.01 15.51
C SER A 340 -32.43 -15.60 15.38
N TRP A 341 -32.52 -15.11 14.15
CA TRP A 341 -33.12 -13.81 13.85
C TRP A 341 -33.69 -13.81 12.44
N GLY A 342 -34.82 -13.12 12.21
CA GLY A 342 -35.39 -12.97 10.87
C GLY A 342 -35.76 -14.29 10.17
N GLY A 343 -36.18 -15.30 10.94
CA GLY A 343 -36.55 -16.62 10.39
C GLY A 343 -35.38 -17.49 9.94
N THR A 344 -34.14 -17.12 10.25
CA THR A 344 -32.94 -17.92 9.94
C THR A 344 -31.97 -17.96 11.13
N GLN A 345 -31.10 -18.96 11.15
CA GLN A 345 -29.98 -18.99 12.07
C GLN A 345 -28.86 -18.11 11.52
N ILE A 346 -28.26 -17.29 12.36
CA ILE A 346 -27.07 -16.50 12.07
C ILE A 346 -25.90 -17.14 12.80
N LYS A 347 -24.90 -17.61 12.06
CA LYS A 347 -23.61 -18.05 12.63
C LYS A 347 -22.66 -16.87 12.65
N VAL A 348 -21.99 -16.66 13.78
CA VAL A 348 -20.99 -15.62 13.97
C VAL A 348 -19.63 -16.27 13.99
N TRP A 349 -18.76 -15.79 13.12
CA TRP A 349 -17.35 -16.15 13.10
C TRP A 349 -16.52 -14.96 13.53
N PHE A 350 -15.38 -15.23 14.16
CA PHE A 350 -14.44 -14.20 14.58
C PHE A 350 -13.09 -14.46 13.92
N GLY A 351 -12.38 -13.39 13.56
CA GLY A 351 -11.00 -13.46 13.12
C GLY A 351 -10.34 -12.09 13.09
N LYS A 352 -9.04 -12.07 12.76
CA LYS A 352 -8.27 -10.85 12.59
C LYS A 352 -7.94 -10.60 11.13
N VAL A 353 -8.26 -9.41 10.64
CA VAL A 353 -7.90 -8.95 9.29
C VAL A 353 -7.05 -7.70 9.45
N GLU A 354 -5.82 -7.72 8.93
CA GLU A 354 -4.91 -6.57 9.07
C GLU A 354 -4.69 -6.10 10.52
N GLY A 355 -4.77 -7.02 11.48
CA GLY A 355 -4.65 -6.74 12.92
C GLY A 355 -5.96 -6.33 13.62
N LEU A 356 -7.02 -6.05 12.86
CA LEU A 356 -8.32 -5.60 13.35
C LEU A 356 -9.22 -6.78 13.71
N SER A 357 -9.99 -6.63 14.79
CA SER A 357 -11.00 -7.60 15.22
C SER A 357 -12.22 -7.53 14.31
N VAL A 358 -12.59 -8.66 13.70
CA VAL A 358 -13.70 -8.74 12.75
C VAL A 358 -14.66 -9.87 13.11
N TYR A 359 -15.94 -9.53 13.19
CA TYR A 359 -17.05 -10.47 13.34
C TYR A 359 -17.76 -10.65 12.00
N PHE A 360 -17.86 -11.89 11.56
CA PHE A 360 -18.47 -12.24 10.29
C PHE A 360 -19.80 -12.94 10.51
N LEU A 361 -20.87 -12.32 10.03
CA LEU A 361 -22.22 -12.85 10.16
C LEU A 361 -22.58 -13.68 8.94
N GLU A 362 -22.94 -14.93 9.18
CA GLU A 362 -23.33 -15.91 8.18
C GLU A 362 -24.78 -16.35 8.38
N PRO A 363 -25.74 -15.60 7.81
CA PRO A 363 -27.12 -16.04 7.73
C PRO A 363 -27.23 -17.34 6.93
N GLN A 364 -27.88 -18.36 7.49
CA GLN A 364 -28.00 -19.68 6.86
C GLN A 364 -29.08 -19.74 5.76
N ASN A 365 -29.62 -18.59 5.32
CA ASN A 365 -30.61 -18.49 4.25
C ASN A 365 -30.00 -18.38 2.83
N GLY A 366 -28.67 -18.44 2.70
CA GLY A 366 -27.97 -18.39 1.42
C GLY A 366 -27.80 -16.99 0.81
N PHE A 367 -28.27 -15.93 1.46
CA PHE A 367 -28.20 -14.54 0.92
C PHE A 367 -26.76 -14.07 0.64
N PHE A 368 -25.76 -14.63 1.31
CA PHE A 368 -24.36 -14.26 1.15
C PHE A 368 -23.51 -15.37 0.50
N SER A 369 -24.18 -16.43 0.00
CA SER A 369 -23.58 -17.56 -0.73
C SER A 369 -23.95 -17.48 -2.21
N VAL A 370 -23.63 -16.36 -2.84
CA VAL A 370 -24.05 -16.02 -4.21
C VAL A 370 -22.88 -15.64 -5.12
N GLY A 371 -21.64 -15.86 -4.69
CA GLY A 371 -20.43 -15.62 -5.48
C GLY A 371 -20.07 -14.15 -5.72
N CYS A 372 -20.79 -13.19 -5.14
CA CYS A 372 -20.50 -11.76 -5.26
C CYS A 372 -21.05 -10.91 -4.10
N ILE A 373 -20.49 -9.71 -3.95
CA ILE A 373 -20.92 -8.72 -2.94
C ILE A 373 -22.21 -8.04 -3.40
N TYR A 374 -22.21 -7.42 -4.57
CA TYR A 374 -23.35 -6.68 -5.16
C TYR A 374 -23.86 -7.31 -6.46
N GLY A 375 -25.04 -6.89 -6.92
CA GLY A 375 -25.53 -7.11 -8.27
C GLY A 375 -26.48 -8.30 -8.43
N ARG A 376 -27.16 -8.74 -7.36
CA ARG A 376 -28.13 -9.85 -7.42
C ARG A 376 -29.60 -9.40 -7.52
N GLY A 377 -29.85 -8.10 -7.62
CA GLY A 377 -31.20 -7.52 -7.77
C GLY A 377 -32.00 -7.45 -6.46
N ASN A 378 -31.59 -8.17 -5.41
CA ASN A 378 -32.18 -8.17 -4.07
C ASN A 378 -31.21 -7.64 -2.99
N ASP A 379 -30.22 -6.84 -3.37
CA ASP A 379 -29.19 -6.35 -2.44
C ASP A 379 -29.78 -5.57 -1.25
N GLY A 380 -30.89 -4.85 -1.45
CA GLY A 380 -31.61 -4.16 -0.38
C GLY A 380 -32.13 -5.10 0.71
N GLU A 381 -32.70 -6.25 0.33
CA GLU A 381 -33.18 -7.26 1.28
C GLU A 381 -32.01 -7.94 1.99
N ARG A 382 -30.96 -8.30 1.23
CA ARG A 382 -29.74 -8.95 1.74
C ARG A 382 -29.10 -8.09 2.82
N PHE A 383 -28.84 -6.83 2.51
CA PHE A 383 -28.18 -5.93 3.44
C PHE A 383 -29.09 -5.44 4.56
N GLY A 384 -30.40 -5.33 4.32
CA GLY A 384 -31.39 -5.09 5.39
C GLY A 384 -31.38 -6.18 6.46
N LEU A 385 -31.39 -7.45 6.06
CA LEU A 385 -31.25 -8.60 6.96
C LEU A 385 -29.93 -8.55 7.74
N PHE A 386 -28.82 -8.26 7.05
CA PHE A 386 -27.50 -8.13 7.68
C PHE A 386 -27.46 -7.00 8.73
N CYS A 387 -28.00 -5.82 8.42
CA CYS A 387 -28.01 -4.68 9.34
C CYS A 387 -28.75 -5.00 10.65
N HIS A 388 -29.91 -5.65 10.54
CA HIS A 388 -30.62 -6.12 11.72
C HIS A 388 -29.82 -7.18 12.48
N ALA A 389 -29.29 -8.18 11.77
CA ALA A 389 -28.50 -9.24 12.40
C ALA A 389 -27.29 -8.65 13.14
N ALA A 390 -26.63 -7.63 12.59
CA ALA A 390 -25.52 -6.94 13.25
C ALA A 390 -25.94 -6.25 14.55
N LEU A 391 -27.05 -5.52 14.56
CA LEU A 391 -27.57 -4.90 15.78
C LEU A 391 -28.02 -5.94 16.82
N GLU A 392 -28.67 -7.02 16.39
CA GLU A 392 -29.04 -8.14 17.26
C GLU A 392 -27.80 -8.82 17.85
N PHE A 393 -26.73 -9.01 17.07
CA PHE A 393 -25.47 -9.56 17.54
C PHE A 393 -24.86 -8.68 18.63
N LEU A 394 -24.84 -7.35 18.44
CA LEU A 394 -24.35 -6.40 19.45
C LEU A 394 -25.15 -6.54 20.75
N LEU A 395 -26.48 -6.54 20.65
CA LEU A 395 -27.37 -6.67 21.80
C LEU A 395 -27.14 -8.00 22.55
N GLN A 396 -27.20 -9.13 21.85
CA GLN A 396 -27.07 -10.47 22.46
C GLN A 396 -25.67 -10.78 22.97
N SER A 397 -24.66 -10.04 22.54
CA SER A 397 -23.28 -10.22 22.99
C SER A 397 -22.91 -9.25 24.12
N GLY A 398 -23.86 -8.41 24.57
CA GLY A 398 -23.64 -7.42 25.61
C GLY A 398 -22.64 -6.33 25.20
N PHE A 399 -22.51 -6.08 23.89
CA PHE A 399 -21.63 -5.01 23.41
C PHE A 399 -22.30 -3.67 23.70
N HIS A 400 -21.53 -2.74 24.27
CA HIS A 400 -21.98 -1.38 24.54
C HIS A 400 -21.05 -0.40 23.85
N PRO A 401 -21.06 -0.34 22.50
CA PRO A 401 -20.21 0.58 21.77
C PRO A 401 -20.59 2.02 22.10
N ASP A 402 -19.58 2.89 22.18
CA ASP A 402 -19.79 4.33 22.21
C ASP A 402 -20.30 4.82 20.84
N ILE A 403 -19.78 4.24 19.77
CA ILE A 403 -20.07 4.61 18.38
C ILE A 403 -20.41 3.39 17.55
N ILE A 404 -21.51 3.49 16.79
CA ILE A 404 -21.81 2.59 15.67
C ILE A 404 -21.59 3.39 14.39
N HIS A 405 -20.52 3.08 13.66
CA HIS A 405 -20.16 3.77 12.42
C HIS A 405 -20.64 2.96 11.21
N CYS A 406 -21.57 3.53 10.48
CA CYS A 406 -22.18 2.94 9.30
C CYS A 406 -21.58 3.56 8.03
N HIS A 407 -21.38 2.74 7.00
CA HIS A 407 -20.83 3.12 5.71
C HIS A 407 -21.81 2.86 4.56
N ASP A 408 -22.19 3.94 3.88
CA ASP A 408 -22.98 3.96 2.65
C ASP A 408 -24.39 3.32 2.76
N TRP A 409 -25.14 3.34 1.64
CA TRP A 409 -26.53 2.88 1.57
C TRP A 409 -26.74 1.43 2.03
N SER A 410 -25.71 0.58 1.91
CA SER A 410 -25.77 -0.84 2.26
C SER A 410 -25.84 -1.07 3.78
N SER A 411 -25.31 -0.16 4.59
CA SER A 411 -25.44 -0.20 6.05
C SER A 411 -26.37 0.88 6.61
N ALA A 412 -26.93 1.74 5.74
CA ALA A 412 -27.92 2.75 6.11
C ALA A 412 -29.05 2.22 7.02
N PRO A 413 -29.58 0.99 6.84
CA PRO A 413 -30.59 0.44 7.75
C PRO A 413 -30.24 0.44 9.21
N VAL A 414 -28.96 0.27 9.57
CA VAL A 414 -28.52 0.31 10.96
C VAL A 414 -28.99 1.58 11.66
N ALA A 415 -28.96 2.74 10.99
CA ALA A 415 -29.24 4.02 11.62
C ALA A 415 -30.68 4.16 12.16
N TRP A 416 -31.69 3.82 11.34
CA TRP A 416 -33.08 3.90 11.79
C TRP A 416 -33.47 2.69 12.64
N LEU A 417 -33.00 1.49 12.30
CA LEU A 417 -33.29 0.28 13.07
C LEU A 417 -32.76 0.40 14.50
N TYR A 418 -31.56 0.96 14.67
CA TYR A 418 -31.00 1.24 15.99
C TYR A 418 -31.94 2.12 16.82
N LYS A 419 -32.39 3.25 16.24
CA LYS A 419 -33.28 4.20 16.93
C LYS A 419 -34.65 3.60 17.26
N GLU A 420 -35.23 2.86 16.32
CA GLU A 420 -36.59 2.32 16.42
C GLU A 420 -36.67 1.08 17.32
N HIS A 421 -35.66 0.21 17.30
CA HIS A 421 -35.77 -1.13 17.88
C HIS A 421 -34.72 -1.49 18.93
N TYR A 422 -33.54 -0.86 18.97
CA TYR A 422 -32.43 -1.33 19.82
C TYR A 422 -32.01 -0.34 20.90
N ARG A 423 -32.16 0.96 20.66
CA ARG A 423 -31.77 2.01 21.62
C ARG A 423 -32.47 1.84 22.97
N HIS A 424 -33.74 1.44 22.97
CA HIS A 424 -34.53 1.27 24.19
C HIS A 424 -34.40 -0.11 24.85
N TYR A 425 -33.70 -1.06 24.22
CA TYR A 425 -33.68 -2.47 24.60
C TYR A 425 -32.29 -3.01 24.95
N GLY A 426 -31.31 -2.14 25.21
CA GLY A 426 -29.98 -2.54 25.73
C GLY A 426 -28.81 -1.78 25.11
N LEU A 427 -28.99 -1.17 23.94
CA LEU A 427 -27.97 -0.34 23.28
C LEU A 427 -28.25 1.16 23.51
N ASN A 428 -28.49 1.59 24.75
CA ASN A 428 -28.97 2.95 25.04
C ASN A 428 -27.91 4.08 24.96
N LYS A 429 -26.62 3.72 25.04
CA LYS A 429 -25.51 4.69 25.07
C LYS A 429 -24.91 5.00 23.70
N ALA A 430 -25.04 4.10 22.73
CA ALA A 430 -24.36 4.23 21.45
C ALA A 430 -24.84 5.47 20.68
N ARG A 431 -23.95 6.00 19.83
CA ARG A 431 -24.27 7.05 18.88
C ARG A 431 -23.97 6.58 17.47
N VAL A 432 -24.85 6.90 16.54
CA VAL A 432 -24.74 6.48 15.15
C VAL A 432 -24.04 7.56 14.36
N VAL A 433 -22.91 7.19 13.75
CA VAL A 433 -22.21 8.00 12.76
C VAL A 433 -22.36 7.37 11.39
N PHE A 434 -22.64 8.17 10.37
CA PHE A 434 -22.89 7.68 9.01
C PHE A 434 -21.93 8.33 8.00
N THR A 435 -21.18 7.53 7.24
CA THR A 435 -20.33 8.02 6.15
C THR A 435 -20.94 7.68 4.79
N ILE A 436 -21.15 8.70 3.96
CA ILE A 436 -21.48 8.57 2.54
C ILE A 436 -20.18 8.43 1.75
N HIS A 437 -20.04 7.33 0.99
CA HIS A 437 -18.87 7.14 0.11
C HIS A 437 -19.21 7.49 -1.34
N ASN A 438 -20.46 7.27 -1.76
CA ASN A 438 -20.95 7.68 -3.06
C ASN A 438 -22.47 7.89 -3.06
N LEU A 439 -22.92 9.13 -3.23
CA LEU A 439 -24.35 9.47 -3.18
C LEU A 439 -25.16 8.96 -4.38
N GLU A 440 -24.51 8.53 -5.46
CA GLU A 440 -25.19 8.00 -6.65
C GLU A 440 -25.96 6.69 -6.39
N PHE A 441 -25.65 6.01 -5.28
CA PHE A 441 -26.29 4.76 -4.92
C PHE A 441 -27.15 4.92 -3.67
N GLY A 442 -28.41 4.48 -3.75
CA GLY A 442 -29.27 4.34 -2.58
C GLY A 442 -29.65 5.64 -1.87
N ALA A 443 -29.73 6.76 -2.60
CA ALA A 443 -30.05 8.09 -2.06
C ALA A 443 -31.28 8.11 -1.11
N ASN A 444 -32.32 7.31 -1.38
CA ASN A 444 -33.47 7.16 -0.49
C ASN A 444 -33.09 6.57 0.89
N LEU A 445 -32.32 5.49 0.90
CA LEU A 445 -31.84 4.86 2.13
C LEU A 445 -30.85 5.76 2.87
N ILE A 446 -29.98 6.44 2.13
CA ILE A 446 -29.08 7.47 2.67
C ILE A 446 -29.88 8.57 3.35
N GLY A 447 -30.94 9.10 2.73
CA GLY A 447 -31.79 10.13 3.34
C GLY A 447 -32.43 9.68 4.66
N LYS A 448 -32.87 8.42 4.74
CA LYS A 448 -33.38 7.83 6.00
C LYS A 448 -32.29 7.66 7.05
N ALA A 449 -31.07 7.27 6.66
CA ALA A 449 -29.95 7.19 7.58
C ALA A 449 -29.49 8.57 8.05
N MET A 450 -29.50 9.57 7.17
CA MET A 450 -29.21 10.96 7.50
C MET A 450 -30.22 11.51 8.50
N LEU A 451 -31.51 11.18 8.39
CA LEU A 451 -32.50 11.52 9.42
C LEU A 451 -32.12 10.92 10.79
N ASN A 452 -31.72 9.66 10.79
CA ASN A 452 -31.56 8.86 12.00
C ASN A 452 -30.14 8.82 12.59
N SER A 453 -29.10 9.31 11.91
CA SER A 453 -27.75 9.41 12.50
C SER A 453 -27.64 10.58 13.46
N ASP A 454 -26.71 10.50 14.40
CA ASP A 454 -26.37 11.60 15.31
C ASP A 454 -25.40 12.58 14.63
N LYS A 455 -24.44 12.05 13.87
CA LYS A 455 -23.58 12.81 12.96
C LYS A 455 -23.41 12.08 11.63
N ALA A 456 -23.19 12.83 10.57
CA ALA A 456 -22.93 12.30 9.25
C ALA A 456 -21.71 12.95 8.61
N THR A 457 -21.05 12.22 7.72
CA THR A 457 -19.93 12.73 6.94
C THR A 457 -19.91 12.16 5.53
N THR A 458 -19.13 12.79 4.66
CA THR A 458 -18.73 12.24 3.37
C THR A 458 -17.22 12.39 3.22
N VAL A 459 -16.66 11.73 2.22
CA VAL A 459 -15.21 11.52 2.08
C VAL A 459 -14.40 12.72 1.54
N SER A 460 -14.95 13.94 1.57
CA SER A 460 -14.29 15.17 1.09
C SER A 460 -15.08 16.43 1.50
N PRO A 461 -14.39 17.49 1.97
CA PRO A 461 -14.98 18.82 2.17
C PRO A 461 -15.65 19.40 0.93
N THR A 462 -14.98 19.44 -0.23
CA THR A 462 -15.57 19.98 -1.46
C THR A 462 -16.78 19.17 -1.90
N TYR A 463 -16.69 17.84 -1.89
CA TYR A 463 -17.82 16.98 -2.25
C TYR A 463 -19.01 17.17 -1.31
N SER A 464 -18.78 17.43 -0.02
CA SER A 464 -19.86 17.74 0.93
C SER A 464 -20.64 18.99 0.54
N GLN A 465 -19.98 19.98 -0.05
CA GLN A 465 -20.62 21.18 -0.59
C GLN A 465 -21.33 20.88 -1.91
N GLU A 466 -20.70 20.13 -2.82
CA GLU A 466 -21.29 19.73 -4.11
C GLU A 466 -22.61 18.97 -3.94
N VAL A 467 -22.72 18.11 -2.92
CA VAL A 467 -23.95 17.32 -2.65
C VAL A 467 -24.93 17.97 -1.68
N SER A 468 -24.60 19.15 -1.14
CA SER A 468 -25.40 19.81 -0.08
C SER A 468 -26.84 20.11 -0.51
N GLY A 469 -27.06 20.37 -1.80
CA GLY A 469 -28.39 20.63 -2.38
C GLY A 469 -29.23 19.37 -2.64
N ASN A 470 -28.69 18.17 -2.47
CA ASN A 470 -29.45 16.93 -2.69
C ASN A 470 -30.55 16.78 -1.63
N PRO A 471 -31.79 16.39 -1.98
CA PRO A 471 -32.89 16.22 -1.02
C PRO A 471 -32.61 15.26 0.13
N ALA A 472 -31.74 14.26 -0.06
CA ALA A 472 -31.32 13.33 0.98
C ALA A 472 -30.41 13.98 2.03
N ILE A 473 -29.77 15.12 1.71
CA ILE A 473 -28.71 15.76 2.50
C ILE A 473 -29.15 17.13 3.02
N ALA A 474 -29.78 17.95 2.17
CA ALA A 474 -30.12 19.34 2.44
C ALA A 474 -30.85 19.57 3.79
N PRO A 475 -31.80 18.71 4.23
CA PRO A 475 -32.45 18.88 5.54
C PRO A 475 -31.52 18.68 6.75
N TYR A 476 -30.34 18.09 6.56
CA TYR A 476 -29.48 17.58 7.63
C TYR A 476 -28.08 18.21 7.64
N LEU A 477 -27.89 19.35 6.96
CA LEU A 477 -26.59 20.03 6.86
C LEU A 477 -25.97 20.39 8.21
N PHE A 478 -26.78 20.68 9.23
CA PHE A 478 -26.34 21.00 10.59
C PHE A 478 -25.55 19.87 11.29
N LYS A 479 -25.62 18.64 10.78
CA LYS A 479 -24.90 17.47 11.29
C LYS A 479 -24.07 16.75 10.22
N PHE A 480 -23.87 17.38 9.06
CA PHE A 480 -23.16 16.81 7.92
C PHE A 480 -21.91 17.62 7.59
N ARG A 481 -20.78 16.93 7.34
CA ARG A 481 -19.52 17.56 6.91
C ARG A 481 -18.67 16.65 6.07
N GLY A 482 -17.74 17.20 5.30
CA GLY A 482 -16.71 16.40 4.62
C GLY A 482 -15.48 16.13 5.49
N ILE A 483 -15.01 14.88 5.52
CA ILE A 483 -13.69 14.49 6.05
C ILE A 483 -12.97 13.75 4.93
N LEU A 484 -11.80 14.26 4.54
CA LEU A 484 -11.00 13.68 3.47
C LEU A 484 -10.51 12.28 3.86
N ASN A 485 -10.45 11.34 2.91
CA ASN A 485 -9.81 10.04 3.15
C ASN A 485 -8.28 10.13 3.12
N GLY A 486 -7.62 9.22 3.83
CA GLY A 486 -6.20 8.92 3.65
C GLY A 486 -5.96 7.69 2.78
N ILE A 487 -4.68 7.38 2.53
CA ILE A 487 -4.24 6.10 1.96
C ILE A 487 -3.52 5.24 2.99
N ASP A 488 -3.60 3.92 2.80
CA ASP A 488 -2.82 2.97 3.57
C ASP A 488 -1.37 2.95 3.09
N GLN A 489 -0.46 3.49 3.89
CA GLN A 489 0.97 3.52 3.59
C GLN A 489 1.67 2.19 3.84
N ASP A 490 1.00 1.15 4.34
CA ASP A 490 1.53 -0.22 4.34
C ASP A 490 1.29 -0.94 3.02
N ILE A 491 0.19 -0.61 2.35
CA ILE A 491 -0.14 -1.14 1.02
C ILE A 491 0.60 -0.35 -0.05
N TRP A 492 0.56 0.98 0.04
CA TRP A 492 1.12 1.90 -0.96
C TRP A 492 2.47 2.46 -0.49
N ASP A 493 3.50 1.62 -0.51
CA ASP A 493 4.83 1.98 -0.02
C ASP A 493 5.96 1.69 -1.03
N PRO A 494 6.42 2.66 -1.83
CA PRO A 494 7.51 2.43 -2.79
C PRO A 494 8.83 1.96 -2.13
N TYR A 495 8.98 2.10 -0.81
CA TYR A 495 10.15 1.57 -0.11
C TYR A 495 10.03 0.05 0.15
N ASN A 496 8.83 -0.47 0.38
CA ASN A 496 8.57 -1.88 0.70
C ASN A 496 7.80 -2.65 -0.37
N ASP A 497 7.39 -1.98 -1.44
CA ASP A 497 6.64 -2.57 -2.54
C ASP A 497 7.47 -3.62 -3.28
N LYS A 498 6.90 -4.82 -3.40
CA LYS A 498 7.50 -6.00 -4.01
C LYS A 498 7.23 -6.09 -5.51
N PHE A 499 6.33 -5.26 -6.04
CA PHE A 499 5.93 -5.26 -7.45
C PHE A 499 6.81 -4.36 -8.31
N ILE A 500 7.67 -3.55 -7.69
CA ILE A 500 8.58 -2.62 -8.39
C ILE A 500 10.02 -3.10 -8.33
N PRO A 501 10.84 -2.83 -9.36
CA PRO A 501 12.18 -3.40 -9.49
C PRO A 501 13.20 -2.81 -8.53
N LEU A 502 12.99 -1.57 -8.08
CA LEU A 502 13.88 -0.83 -7.20
C LEU A 502 13.04 -0.14 -6.13
N SER A 503 13.33 -0.41 -4.86
CA SER A 503 12.71 0.30 -3.74
C SER A 503 13.24 1.74 -3.64
N TYR A 504 12.36 2.70 -3.36
CA TYR A 504 12.74 4.11 -3.28
C TYR A 504 11.94 4.92 -2.25
N THR A 505 12.53 6.04 -1.85
CA THR A 505 11.92 7.11 -1.04
C THR A 505 11.96 8.42 -1.83
N SER A 506 11.60 9.55 -1.21
CA SER A 506 11.75 10.87 -1.82
C SER A 506 13.22 11.23 -2.12
N GLU A 507 14.20 10.56 -1.49
CA GLU A 507 15.63 10.82 -1.65
C GLU A 507 16.19 10.30 -2.99
N ASN A 508 15.68 9.17 -3.47
CA ASN A 508 16.12 8.49 -4.70
C ASN A 508 14.95 8.22 -5.67
N VAL A 509 13.94 9.09 -5.63
CA VAL A 509 12.71 8.95 -6.44
C VAL A 509 13.00 8.91 -7.93
N ILE A 510 14.00 9.65 -8.42
CA ILE A 510 14.29 9.72 -9.84
C ILE A 510 14.87 8.40 -10.36
N GLU A 511 15.80 7.79 -9.63
CA GLU A 511 16.31 6.45 -9.99
C GLU A 511 15.22 5.39 -9.89
N GLY A 512 14.42 5.43 -8.81
CA GLY A 512 13.31 4.51 -8.57
C GLY A 512 12.28 4.54 -9.68
N LYS A 513 11.77 5.73 -10.02
CA LYS A 513 10.78 5.92 -11.09
C LYS A 513 11.33 5.55 -12.46
N ARG A 514 12.58 5.88 -12.77
CA ARG A 514 13.22 5.48 -14.03
C ARG A 514 13.28 3.96 -14.15
N ALA A 515 13.74 3.25 -13.13
CA ALA A 515 13.78 1.79 -13.12
C ALA A 515 12.38 1.19 -13.28
N ALA A 516 11.38 1.73 -12.58
CA ALA A 516 9.99 1.31 -12.70
C ALA A 516 9.41 1.57 -14.11
N LYS A 517 9.71 2.73 -14.72
CA LYS A 517 9.30 3.08 -16.09
C LYS A 517 9.86 2.08 -17.10
N GLU A 518 11.16 1.79 -17.01
CA GLU A 518 11.81 0.83 -17.92
C GLU A 518 11.21 -0.58 -17.78
N ALA A 519 10.98 -1.05 -16.55
CA ALA A 519 10.33 -2.33 -16.29
C ALA A 519 8.88 -2.37 -16.79
N LEU A 520 8.14 -1.27 -16.64
CA LEU A 520 6.78 -1.13 -17.17
C LEU A 520 6.76 -1.17 -18.70
N GLN A 521 7.65 -0.40 -19.35
CA GLN A 521 7.80 -0.39 -20.79
C GLN A 521 8.13 -1.81 -21.31
N GLN A 522 9.07 -2.49 -20.68
CA GLN A 522 9.43 -3.86 -21.02
C GLN A 522 8.26 -4.84 -20.84
N ARG A 523 7.57 -4.81 -19.69
CA ARG A 523 6.44 -5.71 -19.39
C ARG A 523 5.31 -5.57 -20.40
N LEU A 524 5.05 -4.35 -20.87
CA LEU A 524 3.95 -4.04 -21.78
C LEU A 524 4.36 -4.02 -23.25
N GLY A 525 5.64 -4.26 -23.57
CA GLY A 525 6.16 -4.22 -24.93
C GLY A 525 6.06 -2.82 -25.56
N LEU A 526 6.25 -1.78 -24.76
CA LEU A 526 6.44 -0.40 -25.22
C LEU A 526 7.90 -0.17 -25.57
N LYS A 527 8.17 0.83 -26.42
CA LYS A 527 9.54 1.26 -26.71
C LYS A 527 10.20 1.78 -25.43
N LYS A 528 11.40 1.27 -25.14
CA LYS A 528 12.26 1.82 -24.09
C LYS A 528 12.76 3.20 -24.52
N ALA A 529 12.13 4.25 -24.01
CA ALA A 529 12.45 5.64 -24.34
C ALA A 529 12.23 6.56 -23.14
N ASP A 530 13.04 7.61 -23.01
CA ASP A 530 12.80 8.70 -22.06
C ASP A 530 11.78 9.69 -22.65
N GLN A 531 10.52 9.29 -22.59
CA GLN A 531 9.36 10.07 -23.00
C GLN A 531 8.40 10.22 -21.82
N PRO A 532 7.54 11.25 -21.80
CA PRO A 532 6.51 11.40 -20.79
C PRO A 532 5.52 10.22 -20.90
N LEU A 533 5.31 9.51 -19.80
CA LEU A 533 4.36 8.40 -19.69
C LEU A 533 3.17 8.82 -18.84
N VAL A 534 1.98 8.78 -19.44
CA VAL A 534 0.70 9.03 -18.76
C VAL A 534 0.05 7.70 -18.39
N GLY A 535 -0.12 7.46 -17.10
CA GLY A 535 -0.85 6.31 -16.56
C GLY A 535 -2.31 6.66 -16.25
N ILE A 536 -3.22 5.73 -16.53
CA ILE A 536 -4.65 5.85 -16.24
C ILE A 536 -5.08 4.56 -15.53
N ILE A 537 -5.47 4.66 -14.25
CA ILE A 537 -5.93 3.51 -13.46
C ILE A 537 -7.33 3.83 -12.94
N THR A 538 -8.35 3.20 -13.53
CA THR A 538 -9.74 3.51 -13.19
C THR A 538 -10.72 2.45 -13.68
N ARG A 539 -11.92 2.41 -13.08
CA ARG A 539 -13.06 1.70 -13.69
C ARG A 539 -13.55 2.51 -14.89
N LEU A 540 -13.91 1.85 -15.98
CA LEU A 540 -14.37 2.50 -17.19
C LEU A 540 -15.89 2.71 -17.13
N THR A 541 -16.30 3.79 -16.48
CA THR A 541 -17.71 4.21 -16.33
C THR A 541 -17.88 5.68 -16.69
N HIS A 542 -19.12 6.11 -16.97
CA HIS A 542 -19.41 7.52 -17.27
C HIS A 542 -18.89 8.48 -16.18
N GLN A 543 -19.03 8.12 -14.91
CA GLN A 543 -18.47 8.86 -13.77
C GLN A 543 -16.98 9.19 -13.95
N LYS A 544 -16.20 8.24 -14.49
CA LYS A 544 -14.74 8.36 -14.63
C LYS A 544 -14.31 9.09 -15.90
N GLY A 545 -15.24 9.69 -16.64
CA GLY A 545 -14.94 10.53 -17.79
C GLY A 545 -14.43 9.74 -18.99
N ILE A 546 -15.06 8.60 -19.34
CA ILE A 546 -14.60 7.75 -20.46
C ILE A 546 -14.35 8.49 -21.78
N GLY A 547 -15.13 9.52 -22.11
CA GLY A 547 -14.90 10.37 -23.28
C GLY A 547 -13.60 11.16 -23.17
N LEU A 548 -13.34 11.73 -22.00
CA LEU A 548 -12.13 12.49 -21.67
C LEU A 548 -10.89 11.60 -21.64
N ILE A 549 -11.02 10.36 -21.14
CA ILE A 549 -9.96 9.34 -21.20
C ILE A 549 -9.57 9.04 -22.65
N LYS A 550 -10.56 8.77 -23.52
CA LYS A 550 -10.28 8.49 -24.94
C LYS A 550 -9.58 9.66 -25.61
N HIS A 551 -10.03 10.89 -25.34
CA HIS A 551 -9.39 12.10 -25.85
C HIS A 551 -7.94 12.26 -25.36
N ALA A 552 -7.71 12.09 -24.05
CA ALA A 552 -6.40 12.21 -23.43
C ALA A 552 -5.37 11.20 -23.97
N ILE A 553 -5.81 9.98 -24.31
CA ILE A 553 -4.95 8.97 -24.93
C ILE A 553 -4.38 9.51 -26.24
N TRP A 554 -5.21 10.02 -27.14
CA TRP A 554 -4.76 10.60 -28.41
C TRP A 554 -3.90 11.82 -28.18
N ARG A 555 -4.33 12.72 -27.28
CA ARG A 555 -3.56 13.93 -26.96
C ARG A 555 -2.16 13.62 -26.45
N THR A 556 -2.00 12.59 -25.63
CA THR A 556 -0.68 12.17 -25.13
C THR A 556 0.22 11.71 -26.28
N LEU A 557 -0.32 10.98 -27.25
CA LEU A 557 0.43 10.48 -28.41
C LEU A 557 0.84 11.60 -29.37
N ASP A 558 -0.03 12.59 -29.56
CA ASP A 558 0.26 13.79 -30.38
C ASP A 558 1.45 14.59 -29.80
N HIS A 559 1.63 14.57 -28.49
CA HIS A 559 2.75 15.22 -27.78
C HIS A 559 3.96 14.30 -27.59
N ASN A 560 4.08 13.26 -28.42
CA ASN A 560 5.19 12.30 -28.41
C ASN A 560 5.38 11.60 -27.05
N GLY A 561 4.30 11.42 -26.30
CA GLY A 561 4.28 10.66 -25.05
C GLY A 561 3.89 9.20 -25.23
N GLN A 562 3.94 8.47 -24.13
CA GLN A 562 3.43 7.11 -24.00
C GLN A 562 2.21 7.08 -23.08
N VAL A 563 1.33 6.11 -23.28
CA VAL A 563 0.11 5.98 -22.48
C VAL A 563 -0.16 4.54 -22.08
N VAL A 564 -0.45 4.34 -20.80
CA VAL A 564 -0.83 3.05 -20.24
C VAL A 564 -2.16 3.21 -19.50
N LEU A 565 -3.15 2.42 -19.89
CA LEU A 565 -4.44 2.35 -19.21
C LEU A 565 -4.62 0.98 -18.56
N LEU A 566 -5.07 0.95 -17.31
CA LEU A 566 -5.49 -0.25 -16.59
C LEU A 566 -6.90 -0.04 -16.05
N GLY A 567 -7.84 -0.87 -16.49
CA GLY A 567 -9.24 -0.73 -16.08
C GLY A 567 -10.23 -1.49 -16.93
N SER A 568 -11.32 -1.97 -16.33
CA SER A 568 -12.42 -2.62 -17.03
C SER A 568 -13.73 -1.84 -16.90
N ALA A 569 -14.65 -2.05 -17.83
CA ALA A 569 -16.00 -1.53 -17.80
C ALA A 569 -16.99 -2.61 -17.35
N PRO A 570 -17.92 -2.31 -16.44
CA PRO A 570 -19.02 -3.22 -16.13
C PRO A 570 -20.07 -3.27 -17.26
N ASP A 571 -20.22 -2.20 -18.04
CA ASP A 571 -21.07 -2.19 -19.24
C ASP A 571 -20.32 -2.83 -20.42
N PRO A 572 -20.82 -3.94 -20.99
CA PRO A 572 -20.17 -4.63 -22.11
C PRO A 572 -19.97 -3.75 -23.35
N ARG A 573 -20.85 -2.75 -23.58
CA ARG A 573 -20.72 -1.84 -24.72
C ARG A 573 -19.51 -0.92 -24.55
N ILE A 574 -19.36 -0.34 -23.36
CA ILE A 574 -18.19 0.49 -23.03
C ILE A 574 -16.92 -0.38 -23.07
N GLN A 575 -16.97 -1.62 -22.56
CA GLN A 575 -15.84 -2.54 -22.64
C GLN A 575 -15.42 -2.77 -24.09
N ASN A 576 -16.37 -3.06 -24.98
CA ASN A 576 -16.11 -3.30 -26.41
C ASN A 576 -15.55 -2.06 -27.11
N ASP A 577 -16.03 -0.86 -26.78
CA ASP A 577 -15.48 0.40 -27.32
C ASP A 577 -13.99 0.55 -26.99
N PHE A 578 -13.59 0.25 -25.75
CA PHE A 578 -12.18 0.29 -25.35
C PHE A 578 -11.35 -0.85 -25.95
N VAL A 579 -11.94 -2.03 -26.18
CA VAL A 579 -11.28 -3.12 -26.93
C VAL A 579 -11.00 -2.69 -28.37
N ASN A 580 -11.96 -2.05 -29.04
CA ASN A 580 -11.79 -1.54 -30.39
C ASN A 580 -10.70 -0.45 -30.44
N LEU A 581 -10.69 0.46 -29.47
CA LEU A 581 -9.64 1.46 -29.34
C LEU A 581 -8.27 0.82 -29.10
N ALA A 582 -8.19 -0.21 -28.24
CA ALA A 582 -6.95 -0.93 -27.98
C ALA A 582 -6.41 -1.60 -29.25
N ASN A 583 -7.27 -2.21 -30.06
CA ASN A 583 -6.90 -2.81 -31.35
C ASN A 583 -6.39 -1.75 -32.33
N GLN A 584 -7.06 -0.60 -32.42
CA GLN A 584 -6.62 0.51 -33.28
C GLN A 584 -5.24 1.04 -32.87
N LEU A 585 -5.01 1.20 -31.57
CA LEU A 585 -3.73 1.65 -31.01
C LEU A 585 -2.65 0.60 -31.16
N HIS A 586 -2.98 -0.69 -31.09
CA HIS A 586 -2.01 -1.74 -31.38
C HIS A 586 -1.54 -1.68 -32.84
N SER A 587 -2.43 -1.44 -33.80
CA SER A 587 -2.03 -1.35 -35.21
C SER A 587 -1.21 -0.09 -35.54
N SER A 588 -1.49 1.04 -34.88
CA SER A 588 -0.91 2.35 -35.25
C SER A 588 0.19 2.85 -34.30
N HIS A 589 0.16 2.43 -33.04
CA HIS A 589 0.95 2.96 -31.93
C HIS A 589 1.41 1.85 -30.96
N ASN A 590 1.72 0.65 -31.46
CA ASN A 590 2.03 -0.49 -30.58
C ASN A 590 3.20 -0.21 -29.62
N ASP A 591 4.11 0.67 -29.97
CA ASP A 591 5.31 0.95 -29.21
C ASP A 591 5.11 2.10 -28.20
N ARG A 592 3.94 2.77 -28.23
CA ARG A 592 3.63 3.94 -27.37
C ARG A 592 2.36 3.81 -26.54
N ALA A 593 1.41 2.95 -26.91
CA ALA A 593 0.12 2.81 -26.24
C ALA A 593 -0.24 1.37 -25.85
N ARG A 594 -0.67 1.17 -24.59
CA ARG A 594 -1.17 -0.12 -24.08
C ARG A 594 -2.39 0.06 -23.18
N LEU A 595 -3.45 -0.69 -23.48
CA LEU A 595 -4.71 -0.70 -22.73
C LEU A 595 -4.94 -2.09 -22.15
N CYS A 596 -4.79 -2.22 -20.83
CA CYS A 596 -4.99 -3.43 -20.06
C CYS A 596 -6.41 -3.42 -19.48
N LEU A 597 -7.35 -4.08 -20.17
CA LEU A 597 -8.78 -3.97 -19.87
C LEU A 597 -9.31 -4.97 -18.82
N THR A 598 -8.51 -5.19 -17.78
CA THR A 598 -8.76 -6.15 -16.70
C THR A 598 -8.33 -5.57 -15.35
N TYR A 599 -8.54 -6.32 -14.26
CA TYR A 599 -7.97 -6.00 -12.96
C TYR A 599 -6.62 -6.71 -12.78
N ASP A 600 -5.57 -5.95 -12.51
CA ASP A 600 -4.21 -6.46 -12.22
C ASP A 600 -3.55 -5.58 -11.17
N GLU A 601 -3.58 -6.03 -9.92
CA GLU A 601 -3.00 -5.32 -8.77
C GLU A 601 -1.48 -5.10 -8.93
N PRO A 602 -0.64 -6.13 -9.19
CA PRO A 602 0.78 -5.92 -9.45
C PRO A 602 1.08 -4.89 -10.55
N LEU A 603 0.32 -4.89 -11.63
CA LEU A 603 0.47 -3.90 -12.70
C LEU A 603 0.07 -2.50 -12.25
N SER A 604 -0.95 -2.34 -11.40
CA SER A 604 -1.34 -1.03 -10.89
C SER A 604 -0.20 -0.34 -10.12
N HIS A 605 0.52 -1.09 -9.27
CA HIS A 605 1.70 -0.60 -8.54
C HIS A 605 2.81 -0.15 -9.49
N MET A 606 3.12 -0.97 -10.51
CA MET A 606 4.09 -0.62 -11.53
C MET A 606 3.71 0.63 -12.33
N ILE A 607 2.42 0.83 -12.64
CA ILE A 607 1.95 2.04 -13.32
C ILE A 607 2.12 3.26 -12.42
N TYR A 608 1.73 3.18 -11.13
CA TYR A 608 1.94 4.28 -10.19
C TYR A 608 3.42 4.63 -10.03
N ALA A 609 4.32 3.65 -10.03
CA ALA A 609 5.75 3.89 -9.92
C ALA A 609 6.39 4.41 -11.22
N GLY A 610 6.03 3.82 -12.36
CA GLY A 610 6.68 4.05 -13.65
C GLY A 610 6.11 5.19 -14.49
N ALA A 611 4.86 5.61 -14.27
CA ALA A 611 4.30 6.78 -14.95
C ALA A 611 4.93 8.08 -14.45
N ASP A 612 5.04 9.08 -15.31
CA ASP A 612 5.36 10.45 -14.87
C ASP A 612 4.10 11.16 -14.38
N PHE A 613 2.99 10.90 -15.08
CA PHE A 613 1.69 11.52 -14.82
C PHE A 613 0.62 10.47 -14.57
N ILE A 614 -0.30 10.76 -13.65
CA ILE A 614 -1.51 9.95 -13.47
C ILE A 614 -2.73 10.83 -13.77
N LEU A 615 -3.46 10.47 -14.81
CA LEU A 615 -4.64 11.22 -15.24
C LEU A 615 -5.91 10.70 -14.56
N VAL A 616 -6.68 11.60 -13.95
CA VAL A 616 -7.96 11.33 -13.28
C VAL A 616 -9.03 12.32 -13.77
N PRO A 617 -9.64 12.09 -14.95
CA PRO A 617 -10.54 13.05 -15.58
C PRO A 617 -12.00 12.80 -15.17
N SER A 618 -12.24 12.53 -13.89
CA SER A 618 -13.57 12.16 -13.37
C SER A 618 -14.58 13.31 -13.54
N ILE A 619 -15.81 12.97 -13.94
CA ILE A 619 -16.95 13.90 -14.01
C ILE A 619 -17.39 14.33 -12.61
N PHE A 620 -17.34 13.39 -11.66
CA PHE A 620 -17.44 13.67 -10.23
C PHE A 620 -16.60 12.63 -9.48
N GLU A 621 -16.02 13.03 -8.35
CA GLU A 621 -15.15 12.17 -7.56
C GLU A 621 -15.33 12.47 -6.06
N PRO A 622 -16.08 11.63 -5.31
CA PRO A 622 -16.33 11.88 -3.90
C PRO A 622 -15.04 12.09 -3.09
N CYS A 623 -14.01 11.27 -3.34
CA CYS A 623 -12.67 11.51 -2.82
C CYS A 623 -11.61 11.28 -3.90
N GLY A 624 -11.57 10.05 -4.41
CA GLY A 624 -10.47 9.55 -5.25
C GLY A 624 -9.30 9.10 -4.37
N LEU A 625 -8.84 7.87 -4.57
CA LEU A 625 -7.61 7.36 -3.95
C LEU A 625 -6.43 7.40 -4.95
N THR A 626 -6.73 7.35 -6.25
CA THR A 626 -5.75 7.25 -7.34
C THR A 626 -4.73 8.38 -7.31
N GLN A 627 -5.15 9.63 -7.07
CA GLN A 627 -4.27 10.79 -7.01
C GLN A 627 -3.37 10.79 -5.76
N LEU A 628 -3.89 10.31 -4.62
CA LEU A 628 -3.12 10.18 -3.39
C LEU A 628 -2.03 9.11 -3.55
N ILE A 629 -2.39 7.98 -4.14
CA ILE A 629 -1.44 6.90 -4.47
C ILE A 629 -0.40 7.40 -5.48
N ALA A 630 -0.81 8.14 -6.51
CA ALA A 630 0.11 8.71 -7.49
C ALA A 630 1.19 9.57 -6.82
N MET A 631 0.77 10.52 -5.97
CA MET A 631 1.68 11.39 -5.22
C MET A 631 2.62 10.58 -4.31
N ARG A 632 2.11 9.53 -3.65
CA ARG A 632 2.92 8.64 -2.81
C ARG A 632 4.04 7.93 -3.60
N TYR A 633 3.85 7.65 -4.87
CA TYR A 633 4.85 7.03 -5.76
C TYR A 633 5.66 8.05 -6.58
N GLY A 634 5.49 9.36 -6.33
CA GLY A 634 6.19 10.43 -7.05
C GLY A 634 5.65 10.68 -8.46
N SER A 635 4.47 10.17 -8.80
CA SER A 635 3.77 10.44 -10.06
C SER A 635 2.85 11.64 -9.92
N ILE A 636 2.91 12.55 -10.89
CA ILE A 636 2.23 13.84 -10.78
C ILE A 636 0.77 13.70 -11.23
N PRO A 637 -0.21 14.01 -10.37
CA PRO A 637 -1.61 13.88 -10.73
C PRO A 637 -2.03 15.00 -11.70
N ILE A 638 -2.81 14.62 -12.71
CA ILE A 638 -3.52 15.53 -13.62
C ILE A 638 -5.02 15.27 -13.44
N VAL A 639 -5.74 16.21 -12.86
CA VAL A 639 -7.10 15.95 -12.36
C VAL A 639 -8.10 17.02 -12.78
N ARG A 640 -9.36 16.62 -12.86
CA ARG A 640 -10.44 17.59 -12.95
C ARG A 640 -10.73 18.18 -11.55
N LYS A 641 -11.06 19.47 -11.46
CA LYS A 641 -11.48 20.13 -10.21
C LYS A 641 -12.90 19.69 -9.82
N THR A 642 -12.99 18.60 -9.07
CA THR A 642 -14.25 18.10 -8.49
C THR A 642 -13.98 17.29 -7.24
N GLY A 643 -14.88 17.40 -6.26
CA GLY A 643 -14.86 16.66 -5.01
C GLY A 643 -13.46 16.56 -4.38
N GLY A 644 -13.05 15.36 -3.97
CA GLY A 644 -11.77 15.18 -3.29
C GLY A 644 -10.53 15.36 -4.17
N LEU A 645 -10.67 15.36 -5.50
CA LEU A 645 -9.55 15.71 -6.39
C LEU A 645 -9.15 17.17 -6.19
N TYR A 646 -10.13 18.06 -6.08
CA TYR A 646 -9.86 19.47 -5.81
C TYR A 646 -9.28 19.68 -4.41
N ASP A 647 -9.76 18.94 -3.40
CA ASP A 647 -9.23 19.04 -2.03
C ASP A 647 -7.77 18.55 -1.89
N THR A 648 -7.30 17.70 -2.80
CA THR A 648 -5.99 17.02 -2.66
C THR A 648 -4.94 17.50 -3.66
N VAL A 649 -5.35 17.93 -4.84
CA VAL A 649 -4.45 18.41 -5.88
C VAL A 649 -4.48 19.93 -5.97
N PHE A 650 -3.37 20.53 -5.57
CA PHE A 650 -3.09 21.96 -5.65
C PHE A 650 -2.36 22.24 -6.96
N ASP A 651 -3.01 22.99 -7.86
CA ASP A 651 -2.44 23.35 -9.14
C ASP A 651 -1.15 24.15 -8.98
N VAL A 652 -0.10 23.73 -9.68
CA VAL A 652 1.24 24.32 -9.62
C VAL A 652 1.29 25.80 -10.01
N ASP A 653 0.38 26.26 -10.85
CA ASP A 653 0.35 27.64 -11.34
C ASP A 653 -0.54 28.54 -10.49
N HIS A 654 -1.66 28.01 -9.97
CA HIS A 654 -2.76 28.83 -9.44
C HIS A 654 -3.06 28.66 -7.95
N ASP A 655 -2.61 27.57 -7.29
CA ASP A 655 -3.10 27.20 -5.95
C ASP A 655 -2.05 27.36 -4.82
N LYS A 656 -1.03 28.22 -4.99
CA LYS A 656 0.00 28.44 -3.96
C LYS A 656 -0.59 28.85 -2.60
N GLU A 657 -1.49 29.83 -2.60
CA GLU A 657 -2.14 30.30 -1.37
C GLU A 657 -3.02 29.23 -0.74
N ARG A 658 -3.77 28.48 -1.57
CA ARG A 658 -4.64 27.38 -1.12
C ARG A 658 -3.83 26.25 -0.48
N ALA A 659 -2.67 25.91 -1.04
CA ALA A 659 -1.77 24.91 -0.47
C ALA A 659 -1.18 25.38 0.87
N GLN A 660 -0.81 26.66 0.97
CA GLN A 660 -0.18 27.24 2.15
C GLN A 660 -1.08 27.22 3.39
N VAL A 661 -2.42 27.32 3.22
CA VAL A 661 -3.40 27.16 4.32
C VAL A 661 -3.25 25.81 5.02
N TYR A 662 -2.86 24.76 4.29
CA TYR A 662 -2.60 23.43 4.82
C TYR A 662 -1.13 23.18 5.15
N CYS A 663 -0.29 24.22 5.09
CA CYS A 663 1.17 24.15 5.17
C CYS A 663 1.76 23.18 4.14
N LEU A 664 1.17 23.16 2.95
CA LEU A 664 1.60 22.37 1.80
C LEU A 664 2.08 23.30 0.68
N GLU A 665 2.74 22.68 -0.28
CA GLU A 665 3.16 23.28 -1.55
C GLU A 665 2.32 22.68 -2.70
N PRO A 666 2.19 23.38 -3.84
CA PRO A 666 1.50 22.84 -5.00
C PRO A 666 2.08 21.50 -5.50
N ASN A 667 1.22 20.62 -5.99
CA ASN A 667 1.53 19.20 -6.17
C ASN A 667 0.99 18.55 -7.47
N GLY A 668 0.26 19.27 -8.33
CA GLY A 668 -0.24 18.69 -9.58
C GLY A 668 -0.84 19.69 -10.56
N PHE A 669 -1.56 19.16 -11.55
CA PHE A 669 -2.19 19.95 -12.60
C PHE A 669 -3.69 19.75 -12.62
N ASN A 670 -4.44 20.85 -12.68
CA ASN A 670 -5.89 20.85 -12.61
C ASN A 670 -6.53 21.38 -13.92
N PHE A 671 -7.76 20.96 -14.18
CA PHE A 671 -8.64 21.56 -15.19
C PHE A 671 -10.11 21.56 -14.73
N ASP A 672 -10.91 22.49 -15.24
CA ASP A 672 -12.31 22.68 -14.80
C ASP A 672 -13.31 22.02 -15.76
N GLY A 673 -13.14 22.24 -17.07
CA GLY A 673 -14.05 21.79 -18.12
C GLY A 673 -14.13 20.27 -18.20
N ALA A 674 -15.35 19.72 -18.21
CA ALA A 674 -15.59 18.31 -18.49
C ALA A 674 -15.62 18.03 -20.01
N ASP A 675 -14.65 18.59 -20.74
CA ASP A 675 -14.54 18.55 -22.19
C ASP A 675 -13.09 18.34 -22.65
N ALA A 676 -12.91 18.16 -23.96
CA ALA A 676 -11.60 17.97 -24.57
C ALA A 676 -10.65 19.15 -24.33
N ALA A 677 -11.15 20.38 -24.35
CA ALA A 677 -10.34 21.58 -24.18
C ALA A 677 -9.75 21.69 -22.78
N GLY A 678 -10.52 21.32 -21.74
CA GLY A 678 -10.04 21.25 -20.36
C GLY A 678 -8.92 20.22 -20.19
N VAL A 679 -9.09 19.02 -20.77
CA VAL A 679 -8.07 17.98 -20.77
C VAL A 679 -6.79 18.44 -21.48
N ASP A 680 -6.94 19.05 -22.66
CA ASP A 680 -5.81 19.58 -23.43
C ASP A 680 -5.06 20.66 -22.64
N TYR A 681 -5.78 21.56 -21.98
CA TYR A 681 -5.18 22.61 -21.16
C TYR A 681 -4.24 22.04 -20.09
N ALA A 682 -4.69 21.06 -19.30
CA ALA A 682 -3.87 20.48 -18.25
C ALA A 682 -2.75 19.57 -18.79
N LEU A 683 -3.05 18.70 -19.77
CA LEU A 683 -2.03 17.80 -20.35
C LEU A 683 -0.91 18.58 -21.04
N ASN A 684 -1.24 19.63 -21.79
CA ASN A 684 -0.23 20.41 -22.49
C ASN A 684 0.72 21.09 -21.49
N ARG A 685 0.20 21.68 -20.40
CA ARG A 685 1.02 22.27 -19.34
C ARG A 685 1.93 21.23 -18.69
N ALA A 686 1.35 20.09 -18.31
CA ALA A 686 2.06 19.01 -17.64
C ALA A 686 3.22 18.46 -18.51
N ILE A 687 2.93 18.10 -19.76
CA ILE A 687 3.93 17.56 -20.70
C ILE A 687 4.98 18.62 -21.05
N SER A 688 4.58 19.88 -21.23
CA SER A 688 5.54 20.98 -21.47
C SER A 688 6.49 21.16 -20.29
N ALA A 689 5.99 21.05 -19.05
CA ALA A 689 6.83 21.16 -17.87
C ALA A 689 7.81 19.98 -17.74
N TRP A 690 7.42 18.80 -18.19
CA TRP A 690 8.30 17.63 -18.27
C TRP A 690 9.46 17.83 -19.25
N TYR A 691 9.18 18.32 -20.46
CA TYR A 691 10.20 18.56 -21.50
C TYR A 691 11.08 19.77 -21.21
N ASN A 692 10.46 20.90 -20.87
CA ASN A 692 11.14 22.20 -20.79
C ASN A 692 11.67 22.52 -19.38
N GLY A 693 11.14 21.85 -18.35
CA GLY A 693 11.41 22.14 -16.94
C GLY A 693 11.81 20.90 -16.14
N ARG A 694 12.63 20.01 -16.72
CA ARG A 694 12.93 18.68 -16.17
C ARG A 694 13.45 18.69 -14.73
N GLU A 695 14.33 19.62 -14.38
CA GLU A 695 14.84 19.75 -12.99
C GLU A 695 13.73 20.13 -12.01
N TRP A 696 12.90 21.11 -12.39
CA TRP A 696 11.73 21.49 -11.60
C TRP A 696 10.74 20.33 -11.48
N PHE A 697 10.49 19.60 -12.56
CA PHE A 697 9.62 18.42 -12.57
C PHE A 697 10.13 17.34 -11.62
N ASN A 698 11.44 17.07 -11.63
CA ASN A 698 12.07 16.13 -10.70
C ASN A 698 11.91 16.59 -9.23
N SER A 699 12.03 17.90 -8.98
CA SER A 699 11.77 18.46 -7.65
C SER A 699 10.31 18.30 -7.21
N LEU A 700 9.37 18.37 -8.16
CA LEU A 700 7.95 18.14 -7.92
C LEU A 700 7.69 16.67 -7.55
N CYS A 701 8.30 15.70 -8.26
CA CYS A 701 8.23 14.28 -7.91
C CYS A 701 8.68 14.01 -6.47
N LYS A 702 9.78 14.64 -6.04
CA LYS A 702 10.26 14.55 -4.65
C LYS A 702 9.23 15.16 -3.68
N ARG A 703 8.77 16.38 -3.96
CA ARG A 703 7.83 17.12 -3.13
C ARG A 703 6.55 16.35 -2.87
N VAL A 704 5.93 15.77 -3.90
CA VAL A 704 4.65 15.07 -3.73
C VAL A 704 4.77 13.82 -2.85
N MET A 705 5.94 13.16 -2.83
CA MET A 705 6.21 12.02 -1.93
C MET A 705 6.40 12.44 -0.47
N GLU A 706 6.81 13.68 -0.22
CA GLU A 706 7.05 14.21 1.14
C GLU A 706 5.76 14.70 1.80
N GLN A 707 4.67 14.86 1.04
CA GLN A 707 3.36 15.22 1.54
C GLN A 707 2.68 14.03 2.22
N ASP A 708 2.15 14.24 3.43
CA ASP A 708 1.46 13.20 4.17
C ASP A 708 -0.01 13.09 3.75
N TRP A 709 -0.30 12.08 2.93
CA TRP A 709 -1.65 11.69 2.52
C TRP A 709 -2.16 10.43 3.26
N SER A 710 -1.52 10.04 4.36
CA SER A 710 -1.96 8.92 5.19
C SER A 710 -3.23 9.24 6.00
N TRP A 711 -3.67 8.26 6.77
CA TRP A 711 -4.75 8.42 7.74
C TRP A 711 -4.36 9.17 9.02
N ASN A 712 -3.10 9.60 9.20
CA ASN A 712 -2.65 10.33 10.39
C ASN A 712 -3.52 11.55 10.70
N ARG A 713 -3.87 12.34 9.68
CA ARG A 713 -4.71 13.54 9.81
C ARG A 713 -6.22 13.20 9.78
N PRO A 714 -6.75 12.49 8.77
CA PRO A 714 -8.16 12.12 8.72
C PRO A 714 -8.68 11.39 9.96
N ALA A 715 -7.91 10.48 10.54
CA ALA A 715 -8.35 9.73 11.72
C ALA A 715 -8.62 10.64 12.92
N LEU A 716 -7.82 11.71 13.11
CA LEU A 716 -8.08 12.71 14.15
C LEU A 716 -9.41 13.44 13.90
N ASP A 717 -9.71 13.79 12.65
CA ASP A 717 -10.97 14.43 12.29
C ASP A 717 -12.18 13.48 12.49
N TYR A 718 -12.01 12.18 12.25
CA TYR A 718 -13.03 11.18 12.59
C TYR A 718 -13.22 11.02 14.11
N LEU A 719 -12.15 10.99 14.90
CA LEU A 719 -12.28 10.97 16.37
C LEU A 719 -13.03 12.19 16.89
N GLU A 720 -12.76 13.36 16.35
CA GLU A 720 -13.52 14.56 16.68
C GLU A 720 -14.99 14.42 16.29
N LEU A 721 -15.30 13.83 15.12
CA LEU A 721 -16.69 13.55 14.72
C LEU A 721 -17.40 12.62 15.71
N TYR A 722 -16.73 11.54 16.13
CA TYR A 722 -17.24 10.59 17.11
C TYR A 722 -17.53 11.26 18.46
N ARG A 723 -16.61 12.09 18.95
CA ARG A 723 -16.80 12.87 20.18
C ARG A 723 -17.99 13.83 20.06
N ALA A 724 -18.10 14.53 18.93
CA ALA A 724 -19.22 15.43 18.67
C ALA A 724 -20.57 14.71 18.53
N ALA A 725 -20.59 13.40 18.22
CA ALA A 725 -21.81 12.60 18.23
C ALA A 725 -22.23 12.20 19.66
N ARG A 726 -21.28 12.14 20.61
CA ARG A 726 -21.52 11.77 22.02
C ARG A 726 -21.97 12.94 22.89
N LYS A 727 -21.65 14.18 22.49
CA LYS A 727 -22.22 15.40 23.07
C LYS A 727 -23.73 15.42 22.83
#